data_AF-A0A9P9F9X0-F1
#
_entry.id   AF-A0A9P9F9X0-F1
#
_cell.length_a   1.000
_cell.length_b   1.000
_cell.length_c   1.000
_cell.angle_alpha   90.00
_cell.angle_beta   90.00
_cell.angle_gamma   90.00
#
_symmetry.space_group_name_H-M   'P 1'
#
loop_
_entity.id
_entity.type
_entity.pdbx_description
1 polymer ?
#
loop_
_entity_poly.entity_id
_entity_poly.type
_entity_poly.pdbx_seq_one_letter_code
_entity_poly.pdbx_strand_id
1 'polypeptide(L)'
;MASPRTVTPIDQNWQFKQATHEDSAYLSVSQFPTNVHLDLLHHKKIPDPFVGKNELDVQWIGEVAWVYRTTFAGQQVPEGAQAVLAFDGLDTFATVRLNGKTILESDNMFLPERVNVTDNLVKNGDNELEITFDSAYLRGWKLVEEHPDHKYICWNGDDSRLAVRKAQYHWGWDWGPALMTCGPWRPINLEVYESRLSDLHNQITVDESLKSAKVVAHAAIEGTASKVQVSISLDGNVIASETADVQDGKAEVSFEIENPELWYPVRYGGQPLYTVKATLLSEDKEVDSVSKKIGLRKLELVQRPLKEQPGTSFFFQVNNIPVFCGGSDWIPADNFIPRISKQRYYDWVKLYGGGGIYEEEAFYDACDELGILVWQDFMFGCGNYPCWPELLKSIDLEARANVKLLRHHPSIAIWAGNNEDYQVAESDGLTYDFDNKDSESWLKTDFPARYIYEKVLADVCKDLIPETTYHYGSPWGGNRTTDPTIGDIHQWNVWHGTQERYQDFDKLVGRFVSEFGMEAFPNIKTIESYLPLGKDDPDRYPQSSTVDFHNKATGHERRIALYLVENMRYAPDPIEHFIYCTQLMQAECLASAYRLWKREWRGPEKEYCGGALVWQINDCWPVTSWAICDYYLRPKHAYFTVKREMAPISIGIKRVEHKHPKDKYTRVHIETKIQVEIWGSNLMLGDLTADCVVKAWDVASGKEVFSQTVSPSILLPKNRSTEIATLDVPVETPNSGFEGRTVVAAYLYQDGKQIARYVNWPEPLKYLHLQKPKALRADVTEDGKTVEISAEVPVKGLSLECDDDEVKFNDNLIDIVPGEVVRVGVTGANGKTVITTQYLGMLS
;
A
#
# COMPACT_ATOMS: atom_id res chain seq x y z
N MET A 1 -2.16 -32.02 38.24
CA MET A 1 -2.37 -30.57 38.00
C MET A 1 -1.52 -30.16 36.83
N ALA A 2 -2.17 -29.86 35.70
CA ALA A 2 -1.50 -29.35 34.52
C ALA A 2 -0.82 -28.01 34.83
N SER A 3 0.39 -27.81 34.34
CA SER A 3 1.13 -26.55 34.52
C SER A 3 0.72 -25.55 33.44
N PRO A 4 0.68 -24.23 33.73
CA PRO A 4 0.45 -23.22 32.71
C PRO A 4 1.51 -23.29 31.60
N ARG A 5 1.10 -22.96 30.36
CA ARG A 5 2.00 -22.80 29.23
C ARG A 5 3.02 -21.72 29.57
N THR A 6 4.29 -22.03 29.35
CA THR A 6 5.38 -21.06 29.44
C THR A 6 5.93 -20.79 28.06
N VAL A 7 6.09 -19.52 27.71
CA VAL A 7 6.72 -19.07 26.46
C VAL A 7 8.00 -18.33 26.84
N THR A 8 9.14 -18.85 26.40
CA THR A 8 10.45 -18.26 26.68
C THR A 8 11.07 -17.80 25.37
N PRO A 9 11.24 -16.47 25.18
CA PRO A 9 11.95 -15.95 24.02
C PRO A 9 13.39 -16.47 23.96
N ILE A 10 13.81 -16.90 22.76
CA ILE A 10 15.18 -17.29 22.45
C ILE A 10 15.80 -16.15 21.64
N ASP A 11 16.03 -15.00 22.29
CA ASP A 11 16.41 -13.73 21.65
C ASP A 11 17.77 -13.19 22.13
N GLN A 12 18.42 -13.86 23.08
CA GLN A 12 19.71 -13.44 23.65
C GLN A 12 20.89 -14.22 23.07
N ASN A 13 22.09 -13.63 23.19
CA ASN A 13 23.40 -14.26 22.95
C ASN A 13 23.59 -14.90 21.56
N TRP A 14 22.80 -14.47 20.58
CA TRP A 14 22.97 -14.93 19.20
C TRP A 14 24.31 -14.49 18.63
N GLN A 15 24.91 -15.38 17.87
CA GLN A 15 26.13 -15.15 17.11
C GLN A 15 25.94 -15.64 15.69
N PHE A 16 26.66 -15.05 14.74
CA PHE A 16 26.62 -15.45 13.35
C PHE A 16 28.02 -15.53 12.73
N LYS A 17 28.15 -16.32 11.66
CA LYS A 17 29.32 -16.34 10.78
C LYS A 17 28.94 -16.79 9.37
N GLN A 18 29.81 -16.52 8.40
CA GLN A 18 29.73 -17.14 7.09
C GLN A 18 30.08 -18.63 7.20
N ALA A 19 29.27 -19.50 6.60
CA ALA A 19 29.41 -20.96 6.70
C ALA A 19 30.61 -21.50 5.89
N THR A 20 30.90 -20.88 4.74
CA THR A 20 31.86 -21.39 3.74
C THR A 20 33.33 -21.19 4.11
N HIS A 21 33.63 -20.45 5.17
CA HIS A 21 35.00 -20.23 5.67
C HIS A 21 35.14 -20.87 7.05
N GLU A 22 35.81 -22.01 7.15
CA GLU A 22 35.99 -22.74 8.42
C GLU A 22 36.68 -21.88 9.49
N ASP A 23 37.59 -20.99 9.09
CA ASP A 23 38.34 -20.08 9.97
C ASP A 23 37.58 -18.79 10.36
N SER A 24 36.34 -18.59 9.87
CA SER A 24 35.56 -17.39 10.20
C SER A 24 35.16 -17.37 11.68
N ALA A 25 35.56 -16.31 12.38
CA ALA A 25 35.16 -16.07 13.77
C ALA A 25 33.65 -15.73 13.85
N TYR A 26 32.99 -16.26 14.88
CA TYR A 26 31.63 -15.84 15.23
C TYR A 26 31.62 -14.39 15.71
N LEU A 27 30.66 -13.62 15.21
CA LEU A 27 30.38 -12.25 15.63
C LEU A 27 29.03 -12.23 16.35
N SER A 28 28.83 -11.28 17.27
CA SER A 28 27.54 -11.13 17.96
C SER A 28 26.47 -10.61 17.01
N VAL A 29 25.25 -11.11 17.15
CA VAL A 29 24.07 -10.50 16.52
C VAL A 29 23.73 -9.19 17.24
N SER A 30 23.31 -8.19 16.48
CA SER A 30 23.12 -6.81 16.95
C SER A 30 21.76 -6.55 17.59
N GLN A 31 20.73 -7.21 17.08
CA GLN A 31 19.34 -7.17 17.53
C GLN A 31 18.66 -8.50 17.19
N PHE A 32 17.52 -8.82 17.80
CA PHE A 32 16.72 -9.99 17.43
C PHE A 32 15.22 -9.63 17.41
N PRO A 33 14.44 -10.01 16.38
CA PRO A 33 14.81 -10.73 15.17
C PRO A 33 15.84 -10.00 14.29
N THR A 34 16.48 -10.73 13.37
CA THR A 34 17.62 -10.19 12.58
C THR A 34 17.67 -10.73 11.16
N ASN A 35 18.60 -10.18 10.38
CA ASN A 35 19.07 -10.77 9.14
C ASN A 35 20.57 -10.42 8.95
N VAL A 36 21.22 -11.14 8.03
CA VAL A 36 22.67 -11.08 7.86
C VAL A 36 23.20 -9.69 7.50
N HIS A 37 22.44 -8.90 6.72
CA HIS A 37 22.87 -7.57 6.36
C HIS A 37 22.93 -6.64 7.57
N LEU A 38 21.93 -6.69 8.45
CA LEU A 38 21.90 -5.90 9.69
C LEU A 38 23.12 -6.21 10.57
N ASP A 39 23.45 -7.49 10.71
CA ASP A 39 24.56 -7.90 11.56
C ASP A 39 25.92 -7.56 10.95
N LEU A 40 26.08 -7.70 9.63
CA LEU A 40 27.30 -7.26 8.93
C LEU A 40 27.48 -5.74 8.99
N LEU A 41 26.40 -4.96 8.87
CA LEU A 41 26.42 -3.50 9.00
C LEU A 41 26.84 -3.07 10.40
N HIS A 42 26.27 -3.71 11.44
CA HIS A 42 26.64 -3.44 12.84
C HIS A 42 28.14 -3.62 13.09
N HIS A 43 28.74 -4.66 12.52
CA HIS A 43 30.18 -4.93 12.63
C HIS A 43 31.05 -4.21 11.60
N LYS A 44 30.46 -3.33 10.78
CA LYS A 44 31.14 -2.59 9.69
C LYS A 44 31.91 -3.52 8.75
N LYS A 45 31.36 -4.71 8.48
CA LYS A 45 31.92 -5.71 7.55
C LYS A 45 31.51 -5.45 6.11
N ILE A 46 30.45 -4.69 5.93
CA ILE A 46 29.96 -4.22 4.63
C ILE A 46 29.69 -2.72 4.70
N PRO A 47 29.79 -2.01 3.56
CA PRO A 47 29.29 -0.64 3.49
C PRO A 47 27.76 -0.61 3.60
N ASP A 48 27.18 0.56 3.89
CA ASP A 48 25.73 0.73 3.86
C ASP A 48 25.21 0.58 2.42
N PRO A 49 24.39 -0.44 2.10
CA PRO A 49 23.93 -0.68 0.75
C PRO A 49 23.03 0.43 0.21
N PHE A 50 22.50 1.31 1.07
CA PHE A 50 21.67 2.45 0.68
C PHE A 50 22.49 3.68 0.29
N VAL A 51 23.82 3.63 0.39
CA VAL A 51 24.70 4.75 0.05
C VAL A 51 25.43 4.48 -1.27
N GLY A 52 25.49 5.49 -2.14
CA GLY A 52 26.25 5.48 -3.38
C GLY A 52 25.79 4.36 -4.32
N LYS A 53 26.67 3.40 -4.57
CA LYS A 53 26.36 2.21 -5.36
C LYS A 53 26.70 0.94 -4.60
N ASN A 54 26.73 1.04 -3.27
CA ASN A 54 27.18 -0.02 -2.38
C ASN A 54 26.28 -1.26 -2.45
N GLU A 55 25.06 -1.16 -2.99
CA GLU A 55 24.25 -2.31 -3.40
C GLU A 55 25.10 -3.33 -4.18
N LEU A 56 25.93 -2.88 -5.13
CA LEU A 56 26.78 -3.77 -5.93
C LEU A 56 27.88 -4.45 -5.11
N ASP A 57 28.36 -3.79 -4.05
CA ASP A 57 29.45 -4.27 -3.21
C ASP A 57 29.01 -5.35 -2.20
N VAL A 58 27.70 -5.56 -2.05
CA VAL A 58 27.13 -6.49 -1.06
C VAL A 58 26.46 -7.73 -1.67
N GLN A 59 26.43 -7.85 -3.01
CA GLN A 59 25.75 -8.96 -3.70
C GLN A 59 26.27 -10.35 -3.29
N TRP A 60 27.57 -10.47 -3.00
CA TRP A 60 28.22 -11.72 -2.59
C TRP A 60 27.57 -12.36 -1.35
N ILE A 61 26.90 -11.58 -0.50
CA ILE A 61 26.22 -12.07 0.71
C ILE A 61 25.13 -13.07 0.34
N GLY A 62 24.43 -12.82 -0.76
CA GLY A 62 23.37 -13.67 -1.29
C GLY A 62 23.88 -14.97 -1.92
N GLU A 63 25.18 -15.09 -2.22
CA GLU A 63 25.80 -16.25 -2.88
C GLU A 63 26.51 -17.20 -1.91
N VAL A 64 26.43 -16.94 -0.61
CA VAL A 64 27.09 -17.75 0.42
C VAL A 64 26.11 -18.18 1.51
N ALA A 65 26.43 -19.27 2.20
CA ALA A 65 25.65 -19.75 3.32
C ALA A 65 26.09 -19.09 4.64
N TRP A 66 25.16 -18.99 5.59
CA TRP A 66 25.36 -18.32 6.88
C TRP A 66 24.92 -19.21 8.03
N VAL A 67 25.67 -19.19 9.14
CA VAL A 67 25.33 -19.93 10.35
C VAL A 67 25.03 -18.95 11.47
N TYR A 68 23.87 -19.10 12.08
CA TYR A 68 23.51 -18.47 13.35
C TYR A 68 23.56 -19.52 14.46
N ARG A 69 24.00 -19.13 15.65
CA ARG A 69 23.90 -19.97 16.83
C ARG A 69 23.60 -19.18 18.08
N THR A 70 22.99 -19.82 19.04
CA THR A 70 22.85 -19.31 20.41
C THR A 70 22.86 -20.46 21.41
N THR A 71 23.03 -20.11 22.68
CA THR A 71 22.85 -21.01 23.81
C THR A 71 21.76 -20.48 24.71
N PHE A 72 20.88 -21.35 25.16
CA PHE A 72 19.81 -21.01 26.10
C PHE A 72 19.69 -22.06 27.20
N ALA A 73 19.28 -21.63 28.39
CA ALA A 73 19.11 -22.52 29.52
C ALA A 73 17.98 -23.52 29.24
N GLY A 74 18.25 -24.80 29.50
CA GLY A 74 17.24 -25.85 29.52
C GLY A 74 16.16 -25.58 30.55
N GLN A 75 14.95 -26.05 30.25
CA GLN A 75 13.81 -25.93 31.16
C GLN A 75 13.33 -27.30 31.61
N GLN A 76 12.77 -27.34 32.81
CA GLN A 76 12.06 -28.53 33.28
C GLN A 76 10.80 -28.69 32.46
N VAL A 77 10.64 -29.87 31.85
CA VAL A 77 9.42 -30.28 31.17
C VAL A 77 8.69 -31.22 32.12
N PRO A 78 7.55 -30.79 32.72
CA PRO A 78 6.75 -31.64 33.59
C PRO A 78 6.31 -32.93 32.89
N GLU A 79 6.06 -33.98 33.67
CA GLU A 79 5.47 -35.21 33.14
C GLU A 79 4.12 -34.92 32.46
N GLY A 80 3.94 -35.39 31.23
CA GLY A 80 2.75 -35.11 30.42
C GLY A 80 2.81 -33.82 29.58
N ALA A 81 3.78 -32.93 29.83
CA ALA A 81 4.02 -31.74 29.02
C ALA A 81 5.00 -32.03 27.87
N GLN A 82 4.97 -31.17 26.85
CA GLN A 82 5.94 -31.15 25.76
C GLN A 82 6.66 -29.81 25.69
N ALA A 83 7.89 -29.83 25.20
CA ALA A 83 8.66 -28.65 24.81
C ALA A 83 8.67 -28.52 23.29
N VAL A 84 8.34 -27.33 22.79
CA VAL A 84 8.24 -27.00 21.36
C VAL A 84 9.11 -25.78 21.09
N LEU A 85 10.00 -25.86 20.11
CA LEU A 85 10.61 -24.66 19.52
C LEU A 85 9.67 -24.13 18.43
N ALA A 86 9.18 -22.90 18.64
CA ALA A 86 8.35 -22.17 17.71
C ALA A 86 9.21 -21.15 16.96
N PHE A 87 9.28 -21.29 15.63
CA PHE A 87 9.97 -20.39 14.71
C PHE A 87 8.90 -19.64 13.93
N ASP A 88 8.72 -18.35 14.17
CA ASP A 88 7.66 -17.58 13.51
C ASP A 88 8.03 -17.15 12.08
N GLY A 89 9.29 -17.35 11.68
CA GLY A 89 9.76 -17.14 10.30
C GLY A 89 11.27 -17.31 10.16
N LEU A 90 11.68 -18.10 9.16
CA LEU A 90 13.07 -18.37 8.80
C LEU A 90 13.27 -18.01 7.33
N ASP A 91 14.20 -17.11 7.02
CA ASP A 91 14.46 -16.67 5.65
C ASP A 91 15.75 -17.29 5.11
N THR A 92 15.74 -18.26 4.19
CA THR A 92 14.58 -19.09 3.79
C THR A 92 14.94 -20.57 3.90
N PHE A 93 15.92 -21.05 3.13
CA PHE A 93 16.40 -22.42 3.19
C PHE A 93 17.22 -22.63 4.46
N ALA A 94 16.59 -23.13 5.52
CA ALA A 94 17.17 -23.21 6.86
C ALA A 94 17.26 -24.66 7.35
N THR A 95 18.45 -25.08 7.78
CA THR A 95 18.65 -26.32 8.54
C THR A 95 18.87 -25.98 10.00
N VAL A 96 17.94 -26.39 10.86
CA VAL A 96 17.98 -26.13 12.31
C VAL A 96 18.47 -27.37 13.05
N ARG A 97 19.48 -27.17 13.91
CA ARG A 97 20.06 -28.19 14.78
C ARG A 97 19.94 -27.79 16.24
N LEU A 98 19.49 -28.72 17.08
CA LEU A 98 19.47 -28.58 18.52
C LEU A 98 20.42 -29.63 19.11
N ASN A 99 21.42 -29.17 19.86
CA ASN A 99 22.45 -30.02 20.47
C ASN A 99 23.10 -30.99 19.45
N GLY A 100 23.39 -30.48 18.25
CA GLY A 100 24.00 -31.23 17.14
C GLY A 100 23.07 -32.14 16.33
N LYS A 101 21.79 -32.28 16.70
CA LYS A 101 20.80 -33.07 15.93
C LYS A 101 19.90 -32.14 15.10
N THR A 102 19.77 -32.40 13.81
CA THR A 102 18.80 -31.71 12.94
C THR A 102 17.37 -31.97 13.44
N ILE A 103 16.61 -30.90 13.63
CA ILE A 103 15.21 -30.94 14.09
C ILE A 103 14.23 -30.38 13.05
N LEU A 104 14.70 -29.55 12.12
CA LEU A 104 13.88 -28.92 11.08
C LEU A 104 14.73 -28.60 9.85
N GLU A 105 14.14 -28.80 8.67
CA GLU A 105 14.57 -28.22 7.41
C GLU A 105 13.39 -27.40 6.87
N SER A 106 13.60 -26.10 6.65
CA SER A 106 12.58 -25.16 6.17
C SER A 106 13.00 -24.59 4.82
N ASP A 107 12.04 -24.34 3.93
CA ASP A 107 12.23 -23.83 2.58
C ASP A 107 11.28 -22.67 2.22
N ASN A 108 10.57 -22.12 3.21
CA ASN A 108 9.54 -21.11 3.00
C ASN A 108 9.63 -20.01 4.06
N MET A 109 9.93 -18.78 3.61
CA MET A 109 10.06 -17.59 4.45
C MET A 109 8.80 -17.29 5.27
N PHE A 110 7.64 -17.60 4.71
CA PHE A 110 6.32 -17.20 5.18
C PHE A 110 5.61 -18.28 6.00
N LEU A 111 6.23 -19.46 6.18
CA LEU A 111 5.67 -20.57 6.92
C LEU A 111 6.25 -20.62 8.34
N PRO A 112 5.44 -20.39 9.38
CA PRO A 112 5.91 -20.49 10.75
C PRO A 112 5.87 -21.95 11.26
N GLU A 113 6.95 -22.41 11.88
CA GLU A 113 7.23 -23.82 12.21
C GLU A 113 7.20 -24.08 13.71
N ARG A 114 6.63 -25.22 14.13
CA ARG A 114 6.57 -25.64 15.55
C ARG A 114 7.06 -27.07 15.68
N VAL A 115 8.20 -27.25 16.34
CA VAL A 115 8.91 -28.52 16.40
C VAL A 115 8.96 -29.03 17.83
N ASN A 116 8.40 -30.21 18.09
CA ASN A 116 8.53 -30.86 19.40
C ASN A 116 9.98 -31.31 19.63
N VAL A 117 10.60 -30.77 20.68
CA VAL A 117 12.00 -31.00 21.05
C VAL A 117 12.14 -31.62 22.45
N THR A 118 11.06 -32.18 23.00
CA THR A 118 11.01 -32.71 24.37
C THR A 118 12.14 -33.69 24.67
N ASP A 119 12.40 -34.62 23.75
CA ASP A 119 13.44 -35.66 23.89
C ASP A 119 14.84 -35.17 23.50
N ASN A 120 14.93 -34.00 22.87
CA ASN A 120 16.16 -33.40 22.38
C ASN A 120 16.75 -32.36 23.36
N LEU A 121 15.97 -31.91 24.35
CA LEU A 121 16.33 -30.85 25.27
C LEU A 121 17.16 -31.38 26.45
N VAL A 122 18.31 -30.75 26.70
CA VAL A 122 19.07 -30.91 27.94
C VAL A 122 18.35 -30.15 29.05
N LYS A 123 17.70 -30.87 29.97
CA LYS A 123 16.84 -30.27 31.01
C LYS A 123 17.59 -29.44 32.06
N ASN A 124 18.83 -29.83 32.38
CA ASN A 124 19.65 -29.22 33.42
C ASN A 124 21.02 -28.83 32.83
N GLY A 125 21.06 -27.73 32.09
CA GLY A 125 22.26 -27.24 31.41
C GLY A 125 21.89 -26.34 30.24
N ASP A 126 22.90 -25.92 29.48
CA ASP A 126 22.68 -25.12 28.28
C ASP A 126 22.35 -26.01 27.09
N ASN A 127 21.47 -25.51 26.22
CA ASN A 127 21.13 -26.08 24.94
C ASN A 127 21.69 -25.18 23.85
N GLU A 128 22.34 -25.79 22.86
CA GLU A 128 22.84 -25.08 21.69
C GLU A 128 21.84 -25.20 20.55
N LEU A 129 21.39 -24.06 20.03
CA LEU A 129 20.61 -23.97 18.81
C LEU A 129 21.51 -23.40 17.71
N GLU A 130 21.61 -24.12 16.60
CA GLU A 130 22.33 -23.70 15.39
C GLU A 130 21.35 -23.70 14.21
N ILE A 131 21.39 -22.64 13.40
CA ILE A 131 20.60 -22.51 12.18
C ILE A 131 21.55 -22.16 11.05
N THR A 132 21.62 -23.04 10.04
CA THR A 132 22.35 -22.78 8.81
C THR A 132 21.37 -22.36 7.73
N PHE A 133 21.62 -21.21 7.10
CA PHE A 133 20.86 -20.69 5.97
C PHE A 133 21.67 -20.87 4.69
N ASP A 134 21.13 -21.65 3.75
CA ASP A 134 21.67 -21.76 2.40
C ASP A 134 21.30 -20.52 1.56
N SER A 135 22.09 -20.25 0.52
CA SER A 135 21.81 -19.18 -0.44
C SER A 135 20.49 -19.44 -1.17
N ALA A 136 19.48 -18.60 -0.92
CA ALA A 136 18.20 -18.67 -1.64
C ALA A 136 18.36 -18.42 -3.14
N TYR A 137 19.31 -17.57 -3.53
CA TYR A 137 19.62 -17.29 -4.93
C TYR A 137 20.14 -18.55 -5.65
N LEU A 138 21.18 -19.19 -5.11
CA LEU A 138 21.76 -20.39 -5.73
C LEU A 138 20.81 -21.59 -5.68
N ARG A 139 20.04 -21.74 -4.59
CA ARG A 139 19.01 -22.78 -4.48
C ARG A 139 17.88 -22.57 -5.48
N GLY A 140 17.46 -21.32 -5.71
CA GLY A 140 16.44 -20.98 -6.71
C GLY A 140 16.86 -21.40 -8.11
N TRP A 141 18.08 -21.06 -8.54
CA TRP A 141 18.60 -21.50 -9.84
C TRP A 141 18.69 -23.02 -9.97
N LYS A 142 19.09 -23.72 -8.91
CA LYS A 142 19.08 -25.18 -8.91
C LYS A 142 17.68 -25.76 -9.12
N LEU A 143 16.65 -25.18 -8.49
CA LEU A 143 15.27 -25.61 -8.69
C LEU A 143 14.78 -25.33 -10.12
N VAL A 144 15.17 -24.20 -10.71
CA VAL A 144 14.91 -23.89 -12.12
C VAL A 144 15.50 -24.97 -13.03
N GLU A 145 16.74 -25.37 -12.79
CA GLU A 145 17.43 -26.43 -13.55
C GLU A 145 16.83 -27.83 -13.34
N GLU A 146 16.28 -28.12 -12.16
CA GLU A 146 15.59 -29.37 -11.84
C GLU A 146 14.22 -29.48 -12.53
N HIS A 147 13.63 -28.35 -12.95
CA HIS A 147 12.32 -28.27 -13.59
C HIS A 147 12.35 -27.50 -14.94
N PRO A 148 13.09 -27.98 -15.95
CA PRO A 148 13.34 -27.25 -17.20
C PRO A 148 12.13 -27.15 -18.13
N ASP A 149 11.08 -27.95 -17.89
CA ASP A 149 9.86 -27.94 -18.71
C ASP A 149 8.93 -26.76 -18.38
N HIS A 150 9.14 -26.08 -17.25
CA HIS A 150 8.38 -24.88 -16.88
C HIS A 150 8.91 -23.63 -17.60
N LYS A 151 8.01 -22.73 -18.01
CA LYS A 151 8.39 -21.44 -18.59
C LYS A 151 8.55 -20.40 -17.48
N TYR A 152 9.77 -20.23 -17.00
CA TYR A 152 10.12 -19.14 -16.08
C TYR A 152 10.09 -17.81 -16.82
N ILE A 153 9.13 -16.97 -16.46
CA ILE A 153 8.92 -15.64 -17.03
C ILE A 153 8.58 -14.72 -15.88
N CYS A 154 9.34 -13.65 -15.70
CA CYS A 154 9.02 -12.58 -14.78
C CYS A 154 9.34 -11.20 -15.39
N TRP A 155 8.63 -10.16 -14.96
CA TRP A 155 8.91 -8.78 -15.40
C TRP A 155 9.99 -8.08 -14.58
N ASN A 156 10.18 -8.51 -13.32
CA ASN A 156 11.08 -7.86 -12.35
C ASN A 156 11.94 -8.89 -11.62
N GLY A 157 13.19 -8.52 -11.35
CA GLY A 157 14.17 -9.35 -10.65
C GLY A 157 14.78 -10.43 -11.56
N ASP A 158 15.11 -11.57 -10.95
CA ASP A 158 15.73 -12.72 -11.61
C ASP A 158 14.79 -13.93 -11.54
N ASP A 159 14.75 -14.74 -12.61
CA ASP A 159 13.82 -15.86 -12.78
C ASP A 159 13.87 -16.90 -11.65
N SER A 160 15.03 -17.04 -10.97
CA SER A 160 15.19 -17.96 -9.84
C SER A 160 14.22 -17.68 -8.69
N ARG A 161 13.67 -16.46 -8.58
CA ARG A 161 12.69 -16.10 -7.54
C ARG A 161 11.38 -16.87 -7.63
N LEU A 162 10.97 -17.27 -8.84
CA LEU A 162 9.67 -17.93 -9.07
C LEU A 162 9.62 -19.33 -8.45
N ALA A 163 10.78 -19.97 -8.27
CA ALA A 163 10.92 -21.29 -7.68
C ALA A 163 10.98 -21.28 -6.15
N VAL A 164 11.05 -20.11 -5.50
CA VAL A 164 11.33 -19.98 -4.07
C VAL A 164 10.24 -19.19 -3.35
N ARG A 165 9.73 -19.74 -2.24
CA ARG A 165 8.80 -19.03 -1.35
C ARG A 165 9.55 -18.10 -0.41
N LYS A 166 9.92 -16.93 -0.94
CA LYS A 166 10.61 -15.83 -0.25
C LYS A 166 10.05 -14.50 -0.75
N ALA A 167 10.22 -13.41 0.01
CA ALA A 167 9.83 -12.08 -0.44
C ALA A 167 10.49 -11.74 -1.78
N GLN A 168 9.68 -11.54 -2.81
CA GLN A 168 10.11 -11.50 -4.21
C GLN A 168 10.99 -10.28 -4.51
N TYR A 169 10.72 -9.14 -3.84
CA TYR A 169 11.50 -7.91 -3.99
C TYR A 169 12.97 -8.03 -3.51
N HIS A 170 13.35 -9.08 -2.77
CA HIS A 170 14.74 -9.31 -2.39
C HIS A 170 15.66 -9.54 -3.61
N TRP A 171 15.10 -10.01 -4.74
CA TRP A 171 15.81 -10.14 -6.02
C TRP A 171 15.91 -8.82 -6.79
N GLY A 172 15.46 -7.71 -6.20
CA GLY A 172 15.33 -6.42 -6.86
C GLY A 172 13.97 -6.25 -7.53
N TRP A 173 13.57 -5.00 -7.66
CA TRP A 173 12.32 -4.61 -8.31
C TRP A 173 12.52 -3.27 -9.01
N ASP A 174 11.55 -2.84 -9.81
CA ASP A 174 11.63 -1.56 -10.54
C ASP A 174 11.58 -0.30 -9.63
N TRP A 175 11.42 -0.48 -8.32
CA TRP A 175 11.55 0.55 -7.28
C TRP A 175 12.55 0.20 -6.16
N GLY A 176 13.15 -0.99 -6.15
CA GLY A 176 13.86 -1.55 -5.00
C GLY A 176 15.19 -2.23 -5.37
N PRO A 177 16.18 -2.25 -4.46
CA PRO A 177 17.47 -2.85 -4.73
C PRO A 177 17.42 -4.38 -4.62
N ALA A 178 18.35 -5.06 -5.28
CA ALA A 178 18.57 -6.49 -5.09
C ALA A 178 19.42 -6.71 -3.82
N LEU A 179 18.77 -7.13 -2.73
CA LEU A 179 19.42 -7.39 -1.44
C LEU A 179 18.98 -8.76 -0.90
N MET A 180 19.69 -9.78 -1.34
CA MET A 180 19.44 -11.19 -1.00
C MET A 180 19.87 -11.52 0.43
N THR A 181 19.08 -11.08 1.41
CA THR A 181 19.31 -11.36 2.83
C THR A 181 18.83 -12.75 3.25
N CYS A 182 19.22 -13.17 4.46
CA CYS A 182 18.76 -14.39 5.13
C CYS A 182 18.87 -14.23 6.65
N GLY A 183 18.15 -15.06 7.41
CA GLY A 183 18.23 -15.11 8.86
C GLY A 183 16.90 -15.43 9.56
N PRO A 184 16.93 -15.52 10.90
CA PRO A 184 15.72 -15.63 11.71
C PRO A 184 15.01 -14.26 11.75
N TRP A 185 14.20 -14.00 10.72
CA TRP A 185 13.58 -12.70 10.50
C TRP A 185 12.37 -12.43 11.39
N ARG A 186 11.87 -13.44 12.10
CA ARG A 186 10.79 -13.38 13.09
C ARG A 186 11.16 -14.07 14.41
N PRO A 187 10.38 -13.87 15.49
CA PRO A 187 10.69 -14.42 16.81
C PRO A 187 10.90 -15.95 16.84
N ILE A 188 11.73 -16.39 17.79
CA ILE A 188 11.92 -17.80 18.12
C ILE A 188 11.63 -17.96 19.62
N ASN A 189 10.76 -18.91 19.95
CA ASN A 189 10.32 -19.15 21.33
C ASN A 189 10.46 -20.64 21.70
N LEU A 190 10.82 -20.91 22.95
CA LEU A 190 10.61 -22.22 23.59
C LEU A 190 9.27 -22.19 24.31
N GLU A 191 8.32 -22.99 23.83
CA GLU A 191 7.03 -23.21 24.45
C GLU A 191 7.03 -24.51 25.24
N VAL A 192 6.62 -24.49 26.51
CA VAL A 192 6.42 -25.72 27.30
C VAL A 192 4.98 -25.76 27.79
N TYR A 193 4.25 -26.82 27.44
CA TYR A 193 2.84 -26.95 27.78
C TYR A 193 2.38 -28.41 27.79
N GLU A 194 1.39 -28.72 28.65
CA GLU A 194 0.57 -29.93 28.53
C GLU A 194 -0.61 -29.69 27.58
N SER A 195 -1.21 -28.49 27.66
CA SER A 195 -2.27 -28.06 26.76
C SER A 195 -2.11 -26.60 26.36
N ARG A 196 -2.48 -26.24 25.12
CA ARG A 196 -2.47 -24.87 24.62
C ARG A 196 -3.65 -24.60 23.68
N LEU A 197 -3.96 -23.32 23.51
CA LEU A 197 -4.81 -22.82 22.43
C LEU A 197 -3.94 -22.64 21.19
N SER A 198 -4.16 -23.48 20.18
CA SER A 198 -3.41 -23.41 18.90
C SER A 198 -4.03 -22.46 17.90
N ASP A 199 -5.30 -22.10 18.09
CA ASP A 199 -6.04 -21.18 17.22
C ASP A 199 -7.26 -20.60 17.94
N LEU A 200 -7.58 -19.33 17.65
CA LEU A 200 -8.81 -18.65 18.08
C LEU A 200 -9.30 -17.80 16.91
N HIS A 201 -10.51 -18.09 16.42
CA HIS A 201 -11.13 -17.27 15.38
C HIS A 201 -12.62 -17.07 15.65
N ASN A 202 -13.18 -16.05 14.98
CA ASN A 202 -14.53 -15.61 15.21
C ASN A 202 -15.28 -15.54 13.87
N GLN A 203 -16.41 -16.22 13.79
CA GLN A 203 -17.38 -16.01 12.71
C GLN A 203 -18.34 -14.92 13.18
N ILE A 204 -18.45 -13.86 12.39
CA ILE A 204 -19.22 -12.66 12.72
C ILE A 204 -20.33 -12.50 11.69
N THR A 205 -21.56 -12.41 12.16
CA THR A 205 -22.72 -12.11 11.31
C THR A 205 -23.43 -10.91 11.88
N VAL A 206 -23.44 -9.80 11.15
CA VAL A 206 -24.19 -8.59 11.50
C VAL A 206 -25.53 -8.63 10.76
N ASP A 207 -26.64 -8.43 11.48
CA ASP A 207 -27.98 -8.42 10.89
C ASP A 207 -28.16 -7.27 9.88
N GLU A 208 -29.02 -7.47 8.88
CA GLU A 208 -29.32 -6.46 7.85
C GLU A 208 -29.80 -5.12 8.44
N SER A 209 -30.51 -5.16 9.56
CA SER A 209 -30.96 -3.96 10.28
C SER A 209 -29.84 -3.22 11.03
N LEU A 210 -28.66 -3.83 11.15
CA LEU A 210 -27.49 -3.37 11.90
C LEU A 210 -27.72 -3.29 13.42
N LYS A 211 -28.82 -3.86 13.95
CA LYS A 211 -29.20 -3.77 15.37
C LYS A 211 -28.76 -4.95 16.20
N SER A 212 -28.29 -6.03 15.60
CA SER A 212 -27.75 -7.18 16.32
C SER A 212 -26.58 -7.78 15.55
N ALA A 213 -25.67 -8.41 16.29
CA ALA A 213 -24.58 -9.19 15.72
C ALA A 213 -24.41 -10.50 16.49
N LYS A 214 -24.23 -11.59 15.74
CA LYS A 214 -23.84 -12.88 16.28
C LYS A 214 -22.34 -13.07 16.13
N VAL A 215 -21.67 -13.45 17.22
CA VAL A 215 -20.24 -13.79 17.23
C VAL A 215 -20.09 -15.22 17.69
N VAL A 216 -19.63 -16.11 16.81
CA VAL A 216 -19.31 -17.50 17.14
C VAL A 216 -17.79 -17.63 17.23
N ALA A 217 -17.29 -17.78 18.45
CA ALA A 217 -15.88 -17.97 18.75
C ALA A 217 -15.53 -19.46 18.70
N HIS A 218 -14.54 -19.79 17.89
CA HIS A 218 -14.01 -21.14 17.68
C HIS A 218 -12.58 -21.20 18.23
N ALA A 219 -12.34 -22.07 19.20
CA ALA A 219 -11.03 -22.34 19.75
C ALA A 219 -10.55 -23.73 19.33
N ALA A 220 -9.30 -23.83 18.87
CA ALA A 220 -8.61 -25.10 18.67
C ALA A 220 -7.60 -25.32 19.80
N ILE A 221 -7.54 -26.56 20.29
CA ILE A 221 -6.80 -26.96 21.47
C ILE A 221 -5.89 -28.12 21.10
N GLU A 222 -4.63 -28.02 21.53
CA GLU A 222 -3.73 -29.16 21.59
C GLU A 222 -3.56 -29.56 23.06
N GLY A 223 -3.74 -30.83 23.41
CA GLY A 223 -3.54 -31.34 24.77
C GLY A 223 -4.79 -31.98 25.40
N THR A 224 -4.82 -32.00 26.72
CA THR A 224 -5.77 -32.74 27.58
C THR A 224 -6.78 -31.86 28.32
N ALA A 225 -6.60 -30.53 28.30
CA ALA A 225 -7.50 -29.59 28.94
C ALA A 225 -8.93 -29.72 28.38
N SER A 226 -9.93 -29.67 29.28
CA SER A 226 -11.29 -30.13 28.98
C SER A 226 -12.30 -29.00 28.81
N LYS A 227 -11.94 -27.75 29.12
CA LYS A 227 -12.86 -26.60 29.02
C LYS A 227 -12.16 -25.35 28.50
N VAL A 228 -12.91 -24.52 27.79
CA VAL A 228 -12.50 -23.17 27.40
C VAL A 228 -13.55 -22.17 27.88
N GLN A 229 -13.11 -21.17 28.63
CA GLN A 229 -13.92 -19.99 28.91
C GLN A 229 -13.64 -18.92 27.86
N VAL A 230 -14.67 -18.48 27.15
CA VAL A 230 -14.57 -17.37 26.19
C VAL A 230 -15.28 -16.15 26.77
N SER A 231 -14.65 -15.00 26.67
CA SER A 231 -15.23 -13.70 27.03
C SER A 231 -15.09 -12.72 25.88
N ILE A 232 -16.09 -11.85 25.72
CA ILE A 232 -16.07 -10.74 24.78
C ILE A 232 -16.18 -9.43 25.56
N SER A 233 -15.34 -8.46 25.23
CA SER A 233 -15.26 -7.17 25.91
C SER A 233 -15.09 -6.02 24.93
N LEU A 234 -15.53 -4.83 25.33
CA LEU A 234 -15.29 -3.57 24.62
C LEU A 234 -14.78 -2.53 25.64
N ASP A 235 -13.71 -1.82 25.31
CA ASP A 235 -13.06 -0.85 26.21
C ASP A 235 -12.75 -1.40 27.61
N GLY A 236 -12.37 -2.68 27.67
CA GLY A 236 -12.06 -3.40 28.91
C GLY A 236 -13.29 -3.87 29.72
N ASN A 237 -14.51 -3.54 29.29
CA ASN A 237 -15.74 -3.99 29.94
C ASN A 237 -16.19 -5.32 29.33
N VAL A 238 -16.30 -6.37 30.15
CA VAL A 238 -16.82 -7.68 29.71
C VAL A 238 -18.32 -7.56 29.45
N ILE A 239 -18.73 -7.87 28.22
CA ILE A 239 -20.11 -7.82 27.76
C ILE A 239 -20.79 -9.17 27.98
N ALA A 240 -20.10 -10.26 27.64
CA ALA A 240 -20.56 -11.61 27.86
C ALA A 240 -19.37 -12.55 28.11
N SER A 241 -19.63 -13.65 28.83
CA SER A 241 -18.67 -14.72 29.05
C SER A 241 -19.40 -16.04 29.20
N GLU A 242 -18.90 -17.06 28.53
CA GLU A 242 -19.47 -18.40 28.51
C GLU A 242 -18.33 -19.43 28.60
N THR A 243 -18.66 -20.65 29.01
CA THR A 243 -17.69 -21.75 29.09
C THR A 243 -18.22 -22.95 28.31
N ALA A 244 -17.38 -23.51 27.45
CA ALA A 244 -17.68 -24.69 26.66
C ALA A 244 -16.73 -25.83 27.01
N ASP A 245 -17.24 -27.06 26.93
CA ASP A 245 -16.42 -28.26 27.01
C ASP A 245 -15.65 -28.46 25.69
N VAL A 246 -14.43 -28.95 25.78
CA VAL A 246 -13.58 -29.31 24.64
C VAL A 246 -14.02 -30.66 24.10
N GLN A 247 -14.38 -30.71 22.82
CA GLN A 247 -14.73 -31.94 22.09
C GLN A 247 -13.81 -32.08 20.88
N ASP A 248 -13.12 -33.21 20.78
CA ASP A 248 -12.17 -33.50 19.69
C ASP A 248 -11.15 -32.37 19.43
N GLY A 249 -10.64 -31.77 20.51
CA GLY A 249 -9.66 -30.68 20.45
C GLY A 249 -10.24 -29.33 20.01
N LYS A 250 -11.56 -29.14 20.06
CA LYS A 250 -12.23 -27.91 19.67
C LYS A 250 -13.26 -27.48 20.71
N ALA A 251 -13.48 -26.18 20.82
CA ALA A 251 -14.58 -25.61 21.58
C ALA A 251 -15.23 -24.47 20.80
N GLU A 252 -16.54 -24.34 20.93
CA GLU A 252 -17.33 -23.30 20.27
C GLU A 252 -18.19 -22.58 21.32
N VAL A 253 -18.23 -21.25 21.22
CA VAL A 253 -19.07 -20.39 22.06
C VAL A 253 -19.74 -19.34 21.18
N SER A 254 -21.05 -19.14 21.35
CA SER A 254 -21.81 -18.14 20.60
C SER A 254 -22.28 -17.01 21.51
N PHE A 255 -22.11 -15.77 21.06
CA PHE A 255 -22.61 -14.56 21.70
C PHE A 255 -23.60 -13.85 20.77
N GLU A 256 -24.70 -13.37 21.32
CA GLU A 256 -25.63 -12.45 20.65
C GLU A 256 -25.44 -11.07 21.25
N ILE A 257 -25.11 -10.08 20.41
CA ILE A 257 -24.83 -8.71 20.82
C ILE A 257 -25.94 -7.83 20.28
N GLU A 258 -26.77 -7.31 21.18
CA GLU A 258 -27.83 -6.36 20.88
C GLU A 258 -27.26 -4.93 20.82
N ASN A 259 -27.65 -4.17 19.80
CA ASN A 259 -27.15 -2.83 19.48
C ASN A 259 -25.61 -2.74 19.49
N PRO A 260 -24.92 -3.55 18.66
CA PRO A 260 -23.46 -3.60 18.63
C PRO A 260 -22.87 -2.24 18.21
N GLU A 261 -21.69 -1.90 18.75
CA GLU A 261 -20.87 -0.83 18.22
C GLU A 261 -20.14 -1.35 16.98
N LEU A 262 -20.59 -0.92 15.79
CA LEU A 262 -20.04 -1.44 14.53
C LEU A 262 -18.74 -0.72 14.14
N TRP A 263 -17.80 -1.48 13.59
CA TRP A 263 -16.57 -0.97 13.00
C TRP A 263 -16.85 -0.41 11.60
N TYR A 264 -16.35 0.79 11.31
CA TYR A 264 -16.46 1.44 10.01
C TYR A 264 -15.08 1.86 9.50
N PRO A 265 -14.86 1.88 8.17
CA PRO A 265 -13.71 2.55 7.60
C PRO A 265 -13.75 4.05 7.91
N VAL A 266 -12.57 4.68 7.84
CA VAL A 266 -12.37 6.10 8.07
C VAL A 266 -13.41 6.92 7.28
N ARG A 267 -13.94 7.98 7.91
CA ARG A 267 -15.01 8.87 7.42
C ARG A 267 -16.45 8.35 7.58
N TYR A 268 -16.65 7.05 7.74
CA TYR A 268 -18.00 6.46 7.73
C TYR A 268 -18.52 6.04 9.11
N GLY A 269 -17.69 6.17 10.16
CA GLY A 269 -18.06 5.90 11.56
C GLY A 269 -16.82 5.77 12.45
N GLY A 270 -17.01 5.27 13.66
CA GLY A 270 -15.92 4.90 14.57
C GLY A 270 -15.33 3.53 14.26
N GLN A 271 -14.24 3.18 14.94
CA GLN A 271 -13.50 1.92 14.80
C GLN A 271 -13.51 1.12 16.12
N PRO A 272 -14.67 0.79 16.72
CA PRO A 272 -14.72 -0.05 17.91
C PRO A 272 -14.10 -1.43 17.65
N LEU A 273 -13.20 -1.83 18.54
CA LEU A 273 -12.53 -3.13 18.49
C LEU A 273 -12.86 -3.90 19.77
N TYR A 274 -13.66 -4.95 19.63
CA TYR A 274 -13.98 -5.87 20.70
C TYR A 274 -12.78 -6.80 20.92
N THR A 275 -12.51 -7.17 22.17
CA THR A 275 -11.54 -8.22 22.49
C THR A 275 -12.28 -9.50 22.82
N VAL A 276 -12.06 -10.55 22.03
CA VAL A 276 -12.46 -11.92 22.35
C VAL A 276 -11.27 -12.62 22.97
N LYS A 277 -11.40 -13.04 24.23
CA LYS A 277 -10.38 -13.79 24.98
C LYS A 277 -10.88 -15.20 25.25
N ALA A 278 -10.14 -16.20 24.77
CA ALA A 278 -10.30 -17.60 25.15
C ALA A 278 -9.28 -17.94 26.25
N THR A 279 -9.77 -18.59 27.31
CA THR A 279 -8.98 -19.03 28.46
C THR A 279 -9.16 -20.54 28.60
N LEU A 280 -8.09 -21.30 28.41
CA LEU A 280 -8.08 -22.75 28.49
C LEU A 280 -7.97 -23.19 29.95
N LEU A 281 -8.86 -24.09 30.37
CA LEU A 281 -8.97 -24.53 31.76
C LEU A 281 -8.68 -26.02 31.90
N SER A 282 -7.86 -26.37 32.88
CA SER A 282 -7.64 -27.74 33.36
C SER A 282 -7.95 -27.81 34.86
N GLU A 283 -8.90 -28.67 35.25
CA GLU A 283 -9.40 -28.75 36.64
C GLU A 283 -9.77 -27.36 37.21
N ASP A 284 -10.46 -26.54 36.39
CA ASP A 284 -10.88 -25.16 36.67
C ASP A 284 -9.75 -24.13 36.92
N LYS A 285 -8.50 -24.47 36.56
CA LYS A 285 -7.36 -23.54 36.56
C LYS A 285 -6.96 -23.14 35.14
N GLU A 286 -6.61 -21.86 34.96
CA GLU A 286 -6.06 -21.35 33.71
C GLU A 286 -4.70 -22.02 33.42
N VAL A 287 -4.60 -22.61 32.23
CA VAL A 287 -3.36 -23.20 31.71
C VAL A 287 -2.84 -22.48 30.46
N ASP A 288 -3.70 -21.79 29.72
CA ASP A 288 -3.29 -20.95 28.59
C ASP A 288 -4.39 -19.91 28.29
N SER A 289 -4.03 -18.80 27.66
CA SER A 289 -5.03 -17.87 27.11
C SER A 289 -4.54 -17.16 25.86
N VAL A 290 -5.48 -16.91 24.95
CA VAL A 290 -5.26 -16.19 23.68
C VAL A 290 -6.38 -15.16 23.53
N SER A 291 -6.03 -13.98 23.03
CA SER A 291 -6.99 -12.92 22.73
C SER A 291 -6.84 -12.41 21.31
N LYS A 292 -7.96 -12.07 20.67
CA LYS A 292 -8.02 -11.46 19.34
C LYS A 292 -8.91 -10.22 19.39
N LYS A 293 -8.43 -9.12 18.81
CA LYS A 293 -9.27 -7.94 18.56
C LYS A 293 -10.11 -8.19 17.31
N ILE A 294 -11.40 -7.83 17.34
CA ILE A 294 -12.30 -7.96 16.20
C ILE A 294 -13.13 -6.69 16.04
N GLY A 295 -13.42 -6.33 14.79
CA GLY A 295 -14.41 -5.30 14.47
C GLY A 295 -15.69 -5.94 13.95
N LEU A 296 -16.82 -5.61 14.58
CA LEU A 296 -18.12 -6.09 14.12
C LEU A 296 -18.56 -5.26 12.92
N ARG A 297 -18.60 -5.86 11.73
CA ARG A 297 -19.05 -5.19 10.50
C ARG A 297 -19.67 -6.18 9.52
N LYS A 298 -20.54 -5.67 8.67
CA LYS A 298 -20.91 -6.32 7.41
C LYS A 298 -20.04 -5.74 6.29
N LEU A 299 -19.48 -6.60 5.43
CA LEU A 299 -18.68 -6.21 4.29
C LEU A 299 -19.09 -7.03 3.06
N GLU A 300 -19.23 -6.37 1.91
CA GLU A 300 -19.58 -7.01 0.64
C GLU A 300 -18.82 -6.35 -0.51
N LEU A 301 -18.25 -7.16 -1.43
CA LEU A 301 -17.84 -6.67 -2.75
C LEU A 301 -19.04 -6.71 -3.70
N VAL A 302 -19.49 -5.53 -4.15
CA VAL A 302 -20.69 -5.38 -4.97
C VAL A 302 -20.33 -5.42 -6.46
N GLN A 303 -20.75 -6.49 -7.14
CA GLN A 303 -20.62 -6.67 -8.58
C GLN A 303 -21.97 -6.89 -9.24
N ARG A 304 -22.57 -5.81 -9.78
CA ARG A 304 -23.90 -5.82 -10.39
C ARG A 304 -23.95 -5.06 -11.72
N PRO A 305 -24.89 -5.35 -12.62
CA PRO A 305 -25.07 -4.58 -13.85
C PRO A 305 -25.28 -3.08 -13.58
N LEU A 306 -24.74 -2.25 -14.48
CA LEU A 306 -24.80 -0.79 -14.42
C LEU A 306 -25.84 -0.24 -15.41
N LYS A 307 -26.41 0.93 -15.12
CA LYS A 307 -27.24 1.69 -16.07
C LYS A 307 -26.36 2.43 -17.07
N GLU A 308 -26.70 2.39 -18.35
CA GLU A 308 -26.03 3.17 -19.42
C GLU A 308 -24.56 2.75 -19.72
N GLN A 309 -24.00 1.76 -19.02
CA GLN A 309 -22.68 1.17 -19.31
C GLN A 309 -22.73 -0.36 -19.25
N PRO A 310 -21.92 -1.07 -20.06
CA PRO A 310 -21.84 -2.54 -20.04
C PRO A 310 -21.08 -3.07 -18.82
N GLY A 311 -21.13 -4.39 -18.59
CA GLY A 311 -20.36 -5.07 -17.54
C GLY A 311 -20.97 -4.93 -16.15
N THR A 312 -20.14 -4.97 -15.10
CA THR A 312 -20.58 -4.97 -13.70
C THR A 312 -19.80 -3.97 -12.87
N SER A 313 -20.41 -3.43 -11.81
CA SER A 313 -19.73 -2.61 -10.81
C SER A 313 -18.59 -3.38 -10.12
N PHE A 314 -17.70 -2.64 -9.46
CA PHE A 314 -16.71 -3.20 -8.53
C PHE A 314 -16.46 -2.17 -7.42
N PHE A 315 -17.08 -2.34 -6.26
CA PHE A 315 -16.88 -1.48 -5.09
C PHE A 315 -17.25 -2.22 -3.80
N PHE A 316 -16.76 -1.73 -2.66
CA PHE A 316 -17.07 -2.31 -1.36
C PHE A 316 -18.25 -1.61 -0.68
N GLN A 317 -19.09 -2.39 0.00
CA GLN A 317 -20.15 -1.90 0.86
C GLN A 317 -19.89 -2.33 2.30
N VAL A 318 -19.71 -1.37 3.22
CA VAL A 318 -19.51 -1.64 4.66
C VAL A 318 -20.72 -1.17 5.43
N ASN A 319 -21.35 -2.05 6.22
CA ASN A 319 -22.54 -1.75 7.02
C ASN A 319 -23.63 -1.02 6.19
N ASN A 320 -23.91 -1.55 4.99
CA ASN A 320 -24.86 -1.00 4.02
C ASN A 320 -24.49 0.38 3.42
N ILE A 321 -23.24 0.81 3.55
CA ILE A 321 -22.70 2.06 2.98
C ILE A 321 -21.75 1.72 1.83
N PRO A 322 -22.06 2.10 0.57
CA PRO A 322 -21.11 2.02 -0.55
C PRO A 322 -19.88 2.90 -0.30
N VAL A 323 -18.68 2.40 -0.56
CA VAL A 323 -17.43 3.12 -0.32
C VAL A 323 -16.72 3.32 -1.66
N PHE A 324 -16.46 4.59 -2.02
CA PHE A 324 -15.48 4.89 -3.05
C PHE A 324 -14.08 4.76 -2.45
N CYS A 325 -13.30 3.79 -2.94
CA CYS A 325 -11.97 3.53 -2.42
C CYS A 325 -10.95 4.46 -3.07
N GLY A 326 -10.48 5.47 -2.34
CA GLY A 326 -9.27 6.20 -2.72
C GLY A 326 -8.14 5.86 -1.78
N GLY A 327 -7.11 5.20 -2.28
CA GLY A 327 -6.02 4.67 -1.49
C GLY A 327 -4.76 4.52 -2.32
N SER A 328 -3.86 3.62 -1.91
CA SER A 328 -2.57 3.42 -2.55
C SER A 328 -2.08 2.02 -2.28
N ASP A 329 -1.35 1.47 -3.25
CA ASP A 329 -0.57 0.25 -3.10
C ASP A 329 0.62 0.49 -2.18
N TRP A 330 0.91 -0.47 -1.31
CA TRP A 330 2.09 -0.47 -0.46
C TRP A 330 3.03 -1.60 -0.78
N ILE A 331 4.29 -1.27 -0.59
CA ILE A 331 5.41 -2.19 -0.71
C ILE A 331 6.08 -2.34 0.66
N PRO A 332 6.92 -3.35 0.91
CA PRO A 332 7.61 -3.45 2.19
C PRO A 332 8.34 -2.14 2.55
N ALA A 333 8.18 -1.66 3.79
CA ALA A 333 8.68 -0.34 4.18
C ALA A 333 10.20 -0.27 4.47
N ASP A 334 10.92 -1.38 4.25
CA ASP A 334 12.37 -1.49 4.36
C ASP A 334 12.88 -2.79 3.70
N ASN A 335 14.09 -2.82 3.12
CA ASN A 335 14.74 -4.07 2.71
C ASN A 335 15.10 -5.00 3.88
N PHE A 336 15.18 -4.46 5.10
CA PHE A 336 15.57 -5.18 6.31
C PHE A 336 14.45 -5.13 7.35
N ILE A 337 13.31 -5.77 7.04
CA ILE A 337 12.07 -5.80 7.84
C ILE A 337 12.27 -5.89 9.36
N PRO A 338 13.19 -6.73 9.91
CA PRO A 338 13.37 -6.81 11.37
C PRO A 338 13.75 -5.50 12.08
N ARG A 339 14.18 -4.45 11.36
CA ARG A 339 14.48 -3.13 11.95
C ARG A 339 13.29 -2.17 11.98
N ILE A 340 12.17 -2.51 11.36
CA ILE A 340 10.97 -1.66 11.36
C ILE A 340 10.30 -1.75 12.73
N SER A 341 10.11 -0.60 13.37
CA SER A 341 9.39 -0.55 14.65
C SER A 341 7.87 -0.52 14.46
N LYS A 342 7.12 -0.98 15.46
CA LYS A 342 5.65 -0.81 15.51
C LYS A 342 5.24 0.64 15.27
N GLN A 343 5.95 1.61 15.84
CA GLN A 343 5.63 3.03 15.64
C GLN A 343 5.81 3.46 14.18
N ARG A 344 6.84 2.97 13.47
CA ARG A 344 7.06 3.29 12.06
C ARG A 344 5.93 2.76 11.17
N TYR A 345 5.38 1.59 11.47
CA TYR A 345 4.16 1.11 10.79
C TYR A 345 2.98 2.07 10.99
N TYR A 346 2.72 2.49 12.24
CA TYR A 346 1.66 3.44 12.54
C TYR A 346 1.86 4.79 11.83
N ASP A 347 3.10 5.26 11.74
CA ASP A 347 3.40 6.54 11.08
C ASP A 347 3.19 6.45 9.57
N TRP A 348 3.50 5.30 8.95
CA TRP A 348 3.16 5.05 7.56
C TRP A 348 1.64 4.96 7.32
N VAL A 349 0.90 4.20 8.13
CA VAL A 349 -0.56 4.02 7.93
C VAL A 349 -1.30 5.35 8.10
N LYS A 350 -0.84 6.26 8.97
CA LYS A 350 -1.36 7.64 9.08
C LYS A 350 -1.18 8.46 7.79
N LEU A 351 -0.23 8.10 6.94
CA LEU A 351 0.02 8.70 5.63
C LEU A 351 -0.75 8.02 4.49
N TYR A 352 -1.60 7.01 4.77
CA TYR A 352 -2.40 6.16 3.85
C TYR A 352 -1.67 4.95 3.20
N GLY A 353 -2.10 3.70 3.43
CA GLY A 353 -1.83 2.58 2.48
C GLY A 353 -1.74 1.16 3.08
N GLY A 354 -1.70 0.12 2.22
CA GLY A 354 -1.52 -1.33 2.54
C GLY A 354 -0.90 -2.23 1.44
N GLY A 355 -0.36 -3.43 1.78
CA GLY A 355 1.01 -3.83 1.38
C GLY A 355 1.42 -5.15 0.64
N GLY A 356 2.73 -5.31 0.35
CA GLY A 356 3.38 -6.35 -0.49
C GLY A 356 4.27 -7.44 0.18
N ILE A 357 4.25 -7.57 1.52
CA ILE A 357 4.52 -8.83 2.24
C ILE A 357 3.27 -9.18 3.06
N TYR A 358 3.15 -10.39 3.64
CA TYR A 358 2.31 -10.52 4.83
C TYR A 358 3.01 -9.73 5.93
N GLU A 359 2.53 -8.52 6.16
CA GLU A 359 3.19 -7.57 7.06
C GLU A 359 3.17 -8.07 8.52
N GLU A 360 3.91 -7.38 9.37
CA GLU A 360 3.80 -7.58 10.81
C GLU A 360 2.38 -7.25 11.31
N GLU A 361 1.89 -7.93 12.35
CA GLU A 361 0.55 -7.65 12.95
C GLU A 361 0.39 -6.15 13.30
N ALA A 362 1.49 -5.46 13.59
CA ALA A 362 1.51 -4.00 13.83
C ALA A 362 0.96 -3.15 12.67
N PHE A 363 1.10 -3.60 11.42
CA PHE A 363 0.53 -2.94 10.24
C PHE A 363 -1.00 -3.07 10.25
N TYR A 364 -1.51 -4.28 10.40
CA TYR A 364 -2.94 -4.55 10.40
C TYR A 364 -3.65 -3.97 11.62
N ASP A 365 -3.00 -4.01 12.79
CA ASP A 365 -3.44 -3.31 14.01
C ASP A 365 -3.66 -1.81 13.72
N ALA A 366 -2.71 -1.16 13.06
CA ALA A 366 -2.81 0.25 12.71
C ALA A 366 -3.97 0.50 11.73
N CYS A 367 -4.15 -0.38 10.74
CA CYS A 367 -5.27 -0.29 9.79
C CYS A 367 -6.63 -0.48 10.48
N ASP A 368 -6.74 -1.42 11.42
CA ASP A 368 -7.95 -1.65 12.22
C ASP A 368 -8.29 -0.43 13.08
N GLU A 369 -7.30 0.14 13.76
CA GLU A 369 -7.47 1.28 14.67
C GLU A 369 -7.74 2.59 13.91
N LEU A 370 -7.21 2.74 12.69
CA LEU A 370 -7.37 3.95 11.86
C LEU A 370 -8.49 3.85 10.82
N GLY A 371 -9.11 2.67 10.67
CA GLY A 371 -10.22 2.48 9.73
C GLY A 371 -9.77 2.39 8.27
N ILE A 372 -8.57 1.87 8.00
CA ILE A 372 -8.04 1.69 6.64
C ILE A 372 -8.40 0.29 6.16
N LEU A 373 -9.10 0.19 5.03
CA LEU A 373 -9.38 -1.10 4.40
C LEU A 373 -8.11 -1.63 3.74
N VAL A 374 -7.86 -2.93 3.87
CA VAL A 374 -6.70 -3.63 3.31
C VAL A 374 -7.16 -4.58 2.22
N TRP A 375 -6.60 -4.40 1.02
CA TRP A 375 -6.57 -5.41 -0.03
C TRP A 375 -5.32 -6.26 0.20
N GLN A 376 -5.50 -7.55 0.50
CA GLN A 376 -4.39 -8.43 0.87
C GLN A 376 -4.06 -9.40 -0.26
N ASP A 377 -2.95 -9.19 -0.94
CA ASP A 377 -2.44 -10.16 -1.89
C ASP A 377 -1.86 -11.39 -1.15
N PHE A 378 -1.90 -12.55 -1.78
CA PHE A 378 -0.94 -13.62 -1.50
C PHE A 378 0.38 -13.27 -2.18
N MET A 379 1.50 -13.79 -1.65
CA MET A 379 2.85 -13.34 -2.02
C MET A 379 3.33 -13.91 -3.38
N PHE A 380 2.66 -13.50 -4.45
CA PHE A 380 2.94 -13.80 -5.84
C PHE A 380 2.83 -12.51 -6.64
N GLY A 381 3.86 -12.20 -7.42
CA GLY A 381 3.84 -11.02 -8.28
C GLY A 381 4.66 -11.15 -9.55
N CYS A 382 4.10 -10.58 -10.63
CA CYS A 382 4.65 -10.39 -11.97
C CYS A 382 5.44 -11.60 -12.49
N GLY A 383 4.89 -12.81 -12.41
CA GLY A 383 5.54 -14.00 -12.98
C GLY A 383 4.67 -15.24 -13.18
N ASN A 384 5.19 -16.19 -13.95
CA ASN A 384 4.58 -17.51 -14.14
C ASN A 384 5.15 -18.50 -13.11
N TYR A 385 4.43 -18.76 -12.02
CA TYR A 385 4.90 -19.62 -10.95
C TYR A 385 4.70 -21.12 -11.28
N PRO A 386 5.66 -21.99 -10.90
CA PRO A 386 5.56 -23.41 -11.13
C PRO A 386 4.67 -24.11 -10.08
N CYS A 387 4.24 -25.34 -10.38
CA CYS A 387 3.24 -26.08 -9.59
C CYS A 387 3.63 -27.55 -9.34
N TRP A 388 4.91 -27.87 -9.10
CA TRP A 388 5.25 -29.22 -8.68
C TRP A 388 4.68 -29.53 -7.27
N PRO A 389 4.40 -30.80 -6.95
CA PRO A 389 3.60 -31.17 -5.78
C PRO A 389 4.11 -30.63 -4.44
N GLU A 390 5.43 -30.63 -4.22
CA GLU A 390 6.06 -30.15 -3.00
C GLU A 390 5.87 -28.64 -2.81
N LEU A 391 6.00 -27.85 -3.89
CA LEU A 391 5.76 -26.40 -3.85
C LEU A 391 4.29 -26.09 -3.60
N LEU A 392 3.35 -26.78 -4.26
CA LEU A 392 1.92 -26.60 -4.01
C LEU A 392 1.55 -26.88 -2.54
N LYS A 393 2.15 -27.92 -1.94
CA LYS A 393 1.96 -28.22 -0.52
C LYS A 393 2.53 -27.11 0.37
N SER A 394 3.72 -26.61 0.06
CA SER A 394 4.34 -25.49 0.79
C SER A 394 3.45 -24.23 0.72
N ILE A 395 2.89 -23.93 -0.46
CA ILE A 395 1.96 -22.81 -0.68
C ILE A 395 0.66 -22.97 0.10
N ASP A 396 0.04 -24.16 0.12
CA ASP A 396 -1.18 -24.41 0.93
C ASP A 396 -0.90 -24.18 2.42
N LEU A 397 0.21 -24.68 2.94
CA LEU A 397 0.61 -24.50 4.34
C LEU A 397 0.87 -23.02 4.67
N GLU A 398 1.61 -22.32 3.81
CA GLU A 398 1.85 -20.87 3.89
C GLU A 398 0.53 -20.10 3.94
N ALA A 399 -0.35 -20.34 2.96
CA ALA A 399 -1.62 -19.65 2.83
C ALA A 399 -2.50 -19.87 4.07
N ARG A 400 -2.61 -21.12 4.54
CA ARG A 400 -3.40 -21.45 5.74
C ARG A 400 -2.82 -20.80 6.99
N ALA A 401 -1.50 -20.77 7.14
CA ALA A 401 -0.87 -20.14 8.30
C ALA A 401 -1.13 -18.64 8.35
N ASN A 402 -0.93 -17.94 7.24
CA ASN A 402 -1.07 -16.48 7.17
C ASN A 402 -2.54 -16.04 7.19
N VAL A 403 -3.45 -16.76 6.54
CA VAL A 403 -4.90 -16.49 6.67
C VAL A 403 -5.37 -16.68 8.11
N LYS A 404 -4.93 -17.73 8.81
CA LYS A 404 -5.28 -17.93 10.24
C LYS A 404 -4.77 -16.80 11.12
N LEU A 405 -3.54 -16.34 10.89
CA LEU A 405 -2.93 -15.23 11.62
C LEU A 405 -3.77 -13.95 11.44
N LEU A 406 -4.16 -13.65 10.19
CA LEU A 406 -4.68 -12.33 9.81
C LEU A 406 -6.21 -12.21 9.76
N ARG A 407 -6.97 -13.31 9.62
CA ARG A 407 -8.44 -13.29 9.40
C ARG A 407 -9.30 -12.60 10.47
N HIS A 408 -8.71 -12.28 11.62
CA HIS A 408 -9.41 -11.56 12.69
C HIS A 408 -9.47 -10.04 12.48
N HIS A 409 -8.58 -9.50 11.63
CA HIS A 409 -8.47 -8.06 11.37
C HIS A 409 -9.68 -7.53 10.58
N PRO A 410 -10.45 -6.58 11.13
CA PRO A 410 -11.55 -5.97 10.40
C PRO A 410 -11.14 -5.05 9.24
N SER A 411 -9.87 -4.66 9.16
CA SER A 411 -9.37 -3.89 8.01
C SER A 411 -9.36 -4.70 6.72
N ILE A 412 -9.10 -6.02 6.76
CA ILE A 412 -8.96 -6.83 5.54
C ILE A 412 -10.32 -6.93 4.83
N ALA A 413 -10.36 -6.40 3.61
CA ALA A 413 -11.57 -6.30 2.80
C ALA A 413 -11.67 -7.38 1.72
N ILE A 414 -10.53 -7.79 1.19
CA ILE A 414 -10.41 -8.73 0.09
C ILE A 414 -9.06 -9.43 0.16
N TRP A 415 -9.03 -10.69 -0.26
CA TRP A 415 -7.79 -11.42 -0.54
C TRP A 415 -7.64 -11.60 -2.04
N ALA A 416 -6.46 -11.30 -2.62
CA ALA A 416 -6.19 -11.53 -4.03
C ALA A 416 -5.05 -12.53 -4.25
N GLY A 417 -5.17 -13.40 -5.25
CA GLY A 417 -4.23 -14.51 -5.45
C GLY A 417 -2.81 -14.10 -5.85
N ASN A 418 -2.65 -12.98 -6.57
CA ASN A 418 -1.37 -12.49 -7.07
C ASN A 418 -1.48 -11.04 -7.58
N ASN A 419 -0.32 -10.43 -7.81
CA ASN A 419 -0.14 -9.21 -8.58
C ASN A 419 0.30 -9.51 -10.03
N GLU A 420 -0.49 -9.13 -11.01
CA GLU A 420 -0.20 -9.12 -12.45
C GLU A 420 0.21 -10.46 -13.11
N ASP A 421 0.10 -11.61 -12.45
CA ASP A 421 0.54 -12.89 -13.03
C ASP A 421 -0.33 -13.30 -14.24
N TYR A 422 -1.62 -12.93 -14.23
CA TYR A 422 -2.49 -13.07 -15.40
C TYR A 422 -2.07 -12.12 -16.54
N GLN A 423 -1.57 -10.92 -16.22
CA GLN A 423 -1.08 -10.00 -17.25
C GLN A 423 0.22 -10.49 -17.88
N VAL A 424 1.12 -11.09 -17.09
CA VAL A 424 2.31 -11.80 -17.60
C VAL A 424 1.88 -12.93 -18.53
N ALA A 425 0.90 -13.75 -18.13
CA ALA A 425 0.39 -14.82 -18.97
C ALA A 425 -0.17 -14.29 -20.31
N GLU A 426 -0.89 -13.16 -20.28
CA GLU A 426 -1.40 -12.51 -21.48
C GLU A 426 -0.29 -11.90 -22.36
N SER A 427 0.71 -11.23 -21.77
CA SER A 427 1.81 -10.59 -22.50
C SER A 427 2.70 -11.58 -23.23
N ASP A 428 2.90 -12.74 -22.63
CA ASP A 428 3.76 -13.81 -23.14
C ASP A 428 3.00 -14.90 -23.91
N GLY A 429 1.68 -14.73 -24.06
CA GLY A 429 0.84 -15.63 -24.84
C GLY A 429 0.76 -17.04 -24.27
N LEU A 430 0.77 -17.17 -22.94
CA LEU A 430 0.58 -18.44 -22.24
C LEU A 430 -0.86 -18.94 -22.36
N THR A 431 -1.05 -20.25 -22.21
CA THR A 431 -2.35 -20.90 -22.39
C THR A 431 -3.27 -20.61 -21.21
N TYR A 432 -4.19 -19.67 -21.42
CA TYR A 432 -5.29 -19.37 -20.51
C TYR A 432 -6.64 -19.44 -21.24
N ASP A 433 -7.42 -20.47 -20.89
CA ASP A 433 -8.81 -20.63 -21.33
C ASP A 433 -9.74 -20.39 -20.14
N PHE A 434 -10.37 -19.21 -20.11
CA PHE A 434 -11.29 -18.81 -19.05
C PHE A 434 -12.47 -19.79 -18.88
N ASP A 435 -12.97 -20.40 -19.97
CA ASP A 435 -14.13 -21.30 -19.92
C ASP A 435 -13.78 -22.69 -19.38
N ASN A 436 -12.50 -23.07 -19.42
CA ASN A 436 -12.03 -24.33 -18.84
C ASN A 436 -12.03 -24.27 -17.31
N LYS A 437 -12.92 -25.04 -16.67
CA LYS A 437 -13.06 -25.16 -15.21
C LYS A 437 -12.50 -26.47 -14.62
N ASP A 438 -11.81 -27.29 -15.40
CA ASP A 438 -11.14 -28.52 -14.92
C ASP A 438 -9.75 -28.18 -14.38
N SER A 439 -9.64 -28.06 -13.05
CA SER A 439 -8.38 -27.63 -12.41
C SER A 439 -7.19 -28.52 -12.74
N GLU A 440 -7.40 -29.83 -12.88
CA GLU A 440 -6.32 -30.79 -13.17
C GLU A 440 -5.77 -30.64 -14.59
N SER A 441 -6.53 -30.03 -15.50
CA SER A 441 -6.05 -29.72 -16.84
C SER A 441 -5.13 -28.50 -16.85
N TRP A 442 -5.27 -27.56 -15.92
CA TRP A 442 -4.45 -26.35 -15.85
C TRP A 442 -2.99 -26.67 -15.51
N LEU A 443 -2.75 -27.70 -14.69
CA LEU A 443 -1.39 -28.19 -14.37
C LEU A 443 -0.61 -28.70 -15.60
N LYS A 444 -1.29 -28.93 -16.73
CA LYS A 444 -0.72 -29.45 -17.98
C LYS A 444 -0.52 -28.36 -19.03
N THR A 445 -0.82 -27.10 -18.71
CA THR A 445 -0.57 -25.96 -19.59
C THR A 445 0.80 -25.34 -19.30
N ASP A 446 1.18 -24.36 -20.10
CA ASP A 446 2.36 -23.52 -19.85
C ASP A 446 2.07 -22.34 -18.90
N PHE A 447 0.86 -22.26 -18.32
CA PHE A 447 0.49 -21.38 -17.21
C PHE A 447 -0.12 -22.18 -16.05
N PRO A 448 0.65 -23.09 -15.43
CA PRO A 448 0.15 -23.92 -14.34
C PRO A 448 -0.16 -23.11 -13.08
N ALA A 449 0.41 -21.90 -12.95
CA ALA A 449 0.21 -20.98 -11.83
C ALA A 449 -1.28 -20.69 -11.56
N ARG A 450 -2.14 -20.76 -12.59
CA ARG A 450 -3.60 -20.72 -12.44
C ARG A 450 -4.13 -21.67 -11.37
N TYR A 451 -3.53 -22.86 -11.21
CA TYR A 451 -3.91 -23.82 -10.17
C TYR A 451 -3.67 -23.28 -8.76
N ILE A 452 -2.61 -22.50 -8.55
CA ILE A 452 -2.36 -21.84 -7.26
C ILE A 452 -3.54 -20.90 -6.97
N TYR A 453 -3.88 -20.02 -7.91
CA TYR A 453 -4.83 -18.94 -7.68
C TYR A 453 -6.30 -19.39 -7.66
N GLU A 454 -6.74 -20.20 -8.63
CA GLU A 454 -8.14 -20.60 -8.78
C GLU A 454 -8.49 -21.89 -8.02
N LYS A 455 -7.49 -22.62 -7.50
CA LYS A 455 -7.71 -23.87 -6.75
C LYS A 455 -7.14 -23.84 -5.34
N VAL A 456 -5.82 -23.77 -5.16
CA VAL A 456 -5.20 -23.87 -3.83
C VAL A 456 -5.64 -22.72 -2.92
N LEU A 457 -5.38 -21.47 -3.34
CA LEU A 457 -5.69 -20.29 -2.54
C LEU A 457 -7.21 -20.09 -2.39
N ALA A 458 -7.98 -20.37 -3.45
CA ALA A 458 -9.44 -20.33 -3.41
C ALA A 458 -10.03 -21.29 -2.36
N ASP A 459 -9.53 -22.52 -2.30
CA ASP A 459 -9.95 -23.51 -1.30
C ASP A 459 -9.55 -23.06 0.12
N VAL A 460 -8.34 -22.51 0.31
CA VAL A 460 -7.90 -21.97 1.60
C VAL A 460 -8.82 -20.85 2.09
N CYS A 461 -9.13 -19.87 1.22
CA CYS A 461 -10.03 -18.78 1.57
C CYS A 461 -11.44 -19.30 1.89
N LYS A 462 -11.97 -20.22 1.09
CA LYS A 462 -13.27 -20.85 1.35
C LYS A 462 -13.32 -21.61 2.68
N ASP A 463 -12.24 -22.31 3.03
CA ASP A 463 -12.15 -23.08 4.27
C ASP A 463 -12.06 -22.19 5.52
N LEU A 464 -11.30 -21.10 5.44
CA LEU A 464 -10.89 -20.33 6.62
C LEU A 464 -11.59 -18.98 6.79
N ILE A 465 -12.06 -18.38 5.68
CA ILE A 465 -12.68 -17.05 5.61
C ILE A 465 -13.81 -17.01 4.57
N PRO A 466 -14.82 -17.92 4.63
CA PRO A 466 -15.87 -18.01 3.61
C PRO A 466 -16.71 -16.72 3.44
N GLU A 467 -16.70 -15.85 4.44
CA GLU A 467 -17.43 -14.56 4.44
C GLU A 467 -16.58 -13.39 3.90
N THR A 468 -15.30 -13.59 3.63
CA THR A 468 -14.40 -12.56 3.05
C THR A 468 -14.24 -12.80 1.55
N THR A 469 -14.23 -11.72 0.77
CA THR A 469 -14.09 -11.84 -0.68
C THR A 469 -12.71 -12.38 -1.06
N TYR A 470 -12.68 -13.32 -2.01
CA TYR A 470 -11.46 -13.77 -2.67
C TYR A 470 -11.48 -13.41 -4.16
N HIS A 471 -10.37 -12.87 -4.65
CA HIS A 471 -10.14 -12.45 -6.02
C HIS A 471 -8.95 -13.22 -6.60
N TYR A 472 -8.99 -13.65 -7.86
CA TYR A 472 -7.96 -14.56 -8.36
C TYR A 472 -6.61 -13.88 -8.63
N GLY A 473 -6.58 -12.58 -8.88
CA GLY A 473 -5.37 -11.77 -9.01
C GLY A 473 -5.74 -10.32 -9.28
N SER A 474 -4.78 -9.40 -9.16
CA SER A 474 -4.96 -7.97 -9.46
C SER A 474 -4.03 -7.62 -10.63
N PRO A 475 -4.53 -7.22 -11.81
CA PRO A 475 -5.92 -7.06 -12.17
C PRO A 475 -6.56 -8.35 -12.70
N TRP A 476 -7.84 -8.56 -12.42
CA TRP A 476 -8.60 -9.69 -12.95
C TRP A 476 -10.08 -9.37 -13.23
N GLY A 477 -10.45 -9.42 -14.51
CA GLY A 477 -11.83 -9.29 -14.99
C GLY A 477 -12.43 -10.59 -15.56
N GLY A 478 -11.74 -11.73 -15.41
CA GLY A 478 -12.11 -12.99 -16.05
C GLY A 478 -11.22 -13.32 -17.24
N ASN A 479 -11.65 -12.94 -18.46
CA ASN A 479 -10.97 -13.36 -19.70
C ASN A 479 -9.82 -12.44 -20.14
N ARG A 480 -9.90 -11.15 -19.81
CA ARG A 480 -8.88 -10.16 -20.14
C ARG A 480 -8.61 -9.27 -18.95
N THR A 481 -7.36 -9.14 -18.57
CA THR A 481 -6.88 -8.28 -17.48
C THR A 481 -7.11 -6.79 -17.76
N THR A 482 -7.17 -6.40 -19.03
CA THR A 482 -7.37 -5.00 -19.46
C THR A 482 -8.82 -4.66 -19.80
N ASP A 483 -9.80 -5.51 -19.45
CA ASP A 483 -11.22 -5.21 -19.71
C ASP A 483 -11.70 -4.10 -18.76
N PRO A 484 -12.06 -2.90 -19.26
CA PRO A 484 -12.45 -1.80 -18.38
C PRO A 484 -13.86 -1.97 -17.80
N THR A 485 -14.59 -3.03 -18.16
CA THR A 485 -16.02 -3.18 -17.88
C THR A 485 -16.36 -4.12 -16.72
N ILE A 486 -15.40 -4.91 -16.24
CA ILE A 486 -15.56 -5.91 -15.17
C ILE A 486 -14.27 -6.03 -14.36
N GLY A 487 -14.38 -6.33 -13.07
CA GLY A 487 -13.21 -6.48 -12.20
C GLY A 487 -12.47 -5.16 -11.96
N ASP A 488 -11.21 -5.27 -11.64
CA ASP A 488 -10.27 -4.18 -11.50
C ASP A 488 -9.28 -4.13 -12.68
N ILE A 489 -8.56 -3.01 -12.84
CA ILE A 489 -7.54 -2.84 -13.87
C ILE A 489 -6.29 -2.15 -13.31
N HIS A 490 -5.13 -2.49 -13.87
CA HIS A 490 -3.89 -1.72 -13.71
C HIS A 490 -3.73 -0.81 -14.92
N GLN A 491 -3.87 0.51 -14.70
CA GLN A 491 -3.89 1.50 -15.78
C GLN A 491 -2.49 2.08 -16.04
N TRP A 492 -1.62 1.24 -16.58
CA TRP A 492 -0.24 1.58 -16.91
C TRP A 492 -0.03 2.17 -18.31
N ASN A 493 -1.10 2.52 -19.04
CA ASN A 493 -0.96 3.22 -20.33
C ASN A 493 -0.44 4.65 -20.17
N VAL A 494 -0.55 5.23 -18.98
CA VAL A 494 0.29 6.37 -18.56
C VAL A 494 1.56 5.78 -17.91
N TRP A 495 2.71 6.40 -18.18
CA TRP A 495 4.05 5.94 -17.79
C TRP A 495 4.62 4.74 -18.57
N HIS A 496 4.01 3.55 -18.53
CA HIS A 496 4.60 2.36 -19.18
C HIS A 496 4.15 2.16 -20.63
N GLY A 497 2.90 1.71 -20.81
CA GLY A 497 2.32 1.11 -22.02
C GLY A 497 2.36 2.01 -23.26
N THR A 498 1.21 2.54 -23.69
CA THR A 498 1.17 3.46 -24.85
C THR A 498 1.70 4.86 -24.54
N GLN A 499 2.04 5.15 -23.28
CA GLN A 499 2.52 6.44 -22.79
C GLN A 499 1.56 7.58 -23.14
N GLU A 500 0.27 7.35 -22.87
CA GLU A 500 -0.78 8.34 -23.05
C GLU A 500 -0.50 9.61 -22.25
N ARG A 501 -1.10 10.68 -22.73
CA ARG A 501 -1.12 11.97 -22.03
C ARG A 501 -1.99 11.84 -20.78
N TYR A 502 -1.51 12.28 -19.62
CA TYR A 502 -2.27 12.20 -18.37
C TYR A 502 -3.60 12.99 -18.43
N GLN A 503 -3.72 13.99 -19.31
CA GLN A 503 -4.97 14.75 -19.49
C GLN A 503 -6.12 13.90 -20.06
N ASP A 504 -5.82 12.71 -20.59
CA ASP A 504 -6.78 11.80 -21.21
C ASP A 504 -7.30 10.72 -20.23
N PHE A 505 -7.05 10.83 -18.91
CA PHE A 505 -7.48 9.82 -17.91
C PHE A 505 -8.98 9.52 -17.91
N ASP A 506 -9.85 10.43 -18.33
CA ASP A 506 -11.29 10.16 -18.47
C ASP A 506 -11.61 9.06 -19.49
N LYS A 507 -10.69 8.81 -20.43
CA LYS A 507 -10.79 7.74 -21.43
C LYS A 507 -10.15 6.42 -20.96
N LEU A 508 -9.44 6.46 -19.84
CA LEU A 508 -8.63 5.38 -19.29
C LEU A 508 -9.23 4.81 -17.99
N VAL A 509 -10.54 4.95 -17.80
CA VAL A 509 -11.27 4.49 -16.61
C VAL A 509 -11.53 2.98 -16.63
N GLY A 510 -11.54 2.35 -15.45
CA GLY A 510 -12.06 1.01 -15.21
C GLY A 510 -13.10 0.99 -14.08
N ARG A 511 -13.73 -0.17 -13.84
CA ARG A 511 -14.71 -0.32 -12.73
C ARG A 511 -14.07 -0.12 -11.37
N PHE A 512 -12.81 -0.50 -11.24
CA PHE A 512 -11.92 -0.17 -10.15
C PHE A 512 -10.51 -0.08 -10.73
N VAL A 513 -9.76 0.98 -10.43
CA VAL A 513 -8.36 1.09 -10.88
C VAL A 513 -7.48 0.76 -9.68
N SER A 514 -6.96 -0.46 -9.65
CA SER A 514 -6.15 -1.00 -8.55
C SER A 514 -4.68 -0.62 -8.64
N GLU A 515 -4.18 -0.22 -9.82
CA GLU A 515 -2.86 0.41 -9.93
C GLU A 515 -2.82 1.47 -11.04
N PHE A 516 -2.05 2.53 -10.81
CA PHE A 516 -1.61 3.53 -11.77
C PHE A 516 -0.57 4.44 -11.11
N GLY A 517 0.33 5.07 -11.88
CA GLY A 517 1.37 5.90 -11.27
C GLY A 517 2.10 6.85 -12.21
N MET A 518 2.92 7.73 -11.60
CA MET A 518 3.93 8.55 -12.27
C MET A 518 5.15 8.67 -11.33
N GLU A 519 6.37 8.48 -11.83
CA GLU A 519 7.56 8.68 -10.99
C GLU A 519 7.84 10.14 -10.69
N ALA A 520 8.43 10.39 -9.52
CA ALA A 520 9.10 11.64 -9.21
C ALA A 520 10.27 11.44 -8.24
N PHE A 521 11.25 12.35 -8.32
CA PHE A 521 12.38 12.37 -7.42
C PHE A 521 11.91 12.57 -5.96
N PRO A 522 12.60 11.98 -4.97
CA PRO A 522 12.30 12.18 -3.56
C PRO A 522 12.74 13.58 -3.11
N ASN A 523 12.54 13.91 -1.83
CA ASN A 523 13.03 15.17 -1.28
C ASN A 523 14.57 15.26 -1.41
N ILE A 524 15.12 16.47 -1.57
CA ILE A 524 16.57 16.68 -1.69
C ILE A 524 17.36 16.10 -0.51
N LYS A 525 16.81 16.16 0.71
CA LYS A 525 17.45 15.57 1.90
C LYS A 525 17.54 14.04 1.80
N THR A 526 16.58 13.41 1.12
CA THR A 526 16.60 11.96 0.85
C THR A 526 17.66 11.64 -0.20
N ILE A 527 17.81 12.45 -1.25
CA ILE A 527 18.91 12.33 -2.22
C ILE A 527 20.27 12.46 -1.54
N GLU A 528 20.44 13.50 -0.72
CA GLU A 528 21.69 13.73 0.01
C GLU A 528 22.01 12.60 1.00
N SER A 529 21.02 11.83 1.46
CA SER A 529 21.25 10.71 2.38
C SER A 529 21.97 9.53 1.72
N TYR A 530 21.76 9.31 0.42
CA TYR A 530 22.44 8.26 -0.33
C TYR A 530 23.69 8.76 -1.06
N LEU A 531 23.95 10.06 -1.11
CA LEU A 531 25.19 10.59 -1.70
C LEU A 531 26.35 10.47 -0.69
N PRO A 532 27.49 9.84 -1.02
CA PRO A 532 28.60 9.63 -0.09
C PRO A 532 29.13 10.90 0.60
N LEU A 533 29.11 12.06 -0.09
CA LEU A 533 29.50 13.37 0.45
C LEU A 533 28.30 14.30 0.73
N GLY A 534 27.07 13.76 0.71
CA GLY A 534 25.84 14.49 0.95
C GLY A 534 25.68 15.70 0.03
N LYS A 535 25.41 16.87 0.61
CA LYS A 535 25.20 18.12 -0.15
C LYS A 535 26.43 18.58 -0.96
N ASP A 536 27.63 18.14 -0.57
CA ASP A 536 28.90 18.56 -1.18
C ASP A 536 29.38 17.53 -2.23
N ASP A 537 28.55 16.53 -2.54
CA ASP A 537 28.86 15.47 -3.50
C ASP A 537 28.82 15.97 -4.95
N PRO A 538 29.83 15.67 -5.78
CA PRO A 538 29.81 16.03 -7.19
C PRO A 538 28.65 15.40 -7.97
N ASP A 539 28.08 14.28 -7.50
CA ASP A 539 26.93 13.62 -8.12
C ASP A 539 25.58 14.25 -7.71
N ARG A 540 25.56 15.38 -7.00
CA ARG A 540 24.34 16.10 -6.60
C ARG A 540 23.69 16.89 -7.75
N TYR A 541 23.38 16.21 -8.85
CA TYR A 541 22.65 16.75 -10.00
C TYR A 541 21.84 15.62 -10.68
N PRO A 542 20.74 15.93 -11.41
CA PRO A 542 19.99 14.92 -12.17
C PRO A 542 20.90 14.22 -13.19
N GLN A 543 20.66 12.95 -13.54
CA GLN A 543 21.48 12.20 -14.51
C GLN A 543 22.90 11.87 -14.04
N SER A 544 23.28 12.22 -12.80
CA SER A 544 24.54 11.73 -12.24
C SER A 544 24.48 10.22 -12.09
N SER A 545 25.67 9.59 -12.12
CA SER A 545 25.73 8.13 -12.13
C SER A 545 25.12 7.52 -10.87
N THR A 546 25.22 8.19 -9.73
CA THR A 546 24.68 7.73 -8.44
C THR A 546 23.19 8.01 -8.29
N VAL A 547 22.71 9.17 -8.74
CA VAL A 547 21.28 9.52 -8.68
C VAL A 547 20.47 8.62 -9.62
N ASP A 548 20.96 8.38 -10.84
CA ASP A 548 20.33 7.48 -11.82
C ASP A 548 20.35 6.02 -11.35
N PHE A 549 21.39 5.60 -10.63
CA PHE A 549 21.46 4.25 -10.03
C PHE A 549 20.35 3.98 -8.99
N HIS A 550 19.87 5.04 -8.33
CA HIS A 550 18.71 5.03 -7.43
C HIS A 550 17.40 5.34 -8.18
N ASN A 551 17.33 5.10 -9.48
CA ASN A 551 16.08 4.91 -10.21
C ASN A 551 16.12 3.51 -10.84
N LYS A 552 15.23 2.61 -10.37
CA LYS A 552 15.22 1.20 -10.82
C LYS A 552 14.22 0.95 -11.93
N ALA A 553 13.43 1.94 -12.32
CA ALA A 553 12.36 1.76 -13.29
C ALA A 553 12.91 1.56 -14.69
N THR A 554 12.31 0.62 -15.43
CA THR A 554 12.64 0.43 -16.84
C THR A 554 12.37 1.72 -17.61
N GLY A 555 13.40 2.29 -18.23
CA GLY A 555 13.30 3.55 -18.97
C GLY A 555 13.37 4.83 -18.12
N HIS A 556 13.47 4.71 -16.78
CA HIS A 556 13.81 5.73 -15.76
C HIS A 556 13.68 7.19 -16.24
N GLU A 557 14.80 7.92 -16.34
CA GLU A 557 14.83 9.36 -16.62
C GLU A 557 14.26 9.74 -18.01
N ARG A 558 14.31 8.83 -18.99
CA ARG A 558 13.77 9.08 -20.33
C ARG A 558 12.26 9.31 -20.28
N ARG A 559 11.54 8.54 -19.46
CA ARG A 559 10.08 8.69 -19.30
C ARG A 559 9.73 9.95 -18.53
N ILE A 560 10.46 10.26 -17.46
CA ILE A 560 10.31 11.54 -16.73
C ILE A 560 10.48 12.72 -17.70
N ALA A 561 11.54 12.71 -18.51
CA ALA A 561 11.84 13.78 -19.46
C ALA A 561 10.74 13.95 -20.51
N LEU A 562 10.13 12.86 -20.99
CA LEU A 562 8.99 12.89 -21.92
C LEU A 562 7.82 13.67 -21.32
N TYR A 563 7.36 13.29 -20.14
CA TYR A 563 6.22 13.96 -19.49
C TYR A 563 6.53 15.41 -19.13
N LEU A 564 7.75 15.72 -18.68
CA LEU A 564 8.15 17.09 -18.42
C LEU A 564 8.15 17.95 -19.68
N VAL A 565 8.79 17.52 -20.79
CA VAL A 565 8.88 18.32 -22.03
C VAL A 565 7.53 18.47 -22.73
N GLU A 566 6.64 17.50 -22.56
CA GLU A 566 5.27 17.59 -23.05
C GLU A 566 4.46 18.65 -22.32
N ASN A 567 4.72 18.86 -21.02
CA ASN A 567 3.79 19.58 -20.16
C ASN A 567 4.29 20.91 -19.60
N MET A 568 5.59 21.06 -19.31
CA MET A 568 6.10 22.26 -18.64
C MET A 568 7.48 22.70 -19.16
N ARG A 569 7.79 23.98 -18.94
CA ARG A 569 9.15 24.51 -19.10
C ARG A 569 9.91 24.28 -17.79
N TYR A 570 11.01 23.56 -17.83
CA TYR A 570 11.80 23.17 -16.66
C TYR A 570 13.30 23.37 -16.92
N ALA A 571 14.08 23.43 -15.84
CA ALA A 571 15.55 23.42 -15.88
C ALA A 571 16.05 22.29 -14.95
N PRO A 572 17.09 21.53 -15.35
CA PRO A 572 17.66 20.48 -14.50
C PRO A 572 18.49 21.05 -13.34
N ASP A 573 18.97 22.29 -13.46
CA ASP A 573 19.79 22.96 -12.45
C ASP A 573 19.11 24.24 -11.91
N PRO A 574 19.16 24.48 -10.59
CA PRO A 574 19.67 23.57 -9.55
C PRO A 574 18.75 22.35 -9.35
N ILE A 575 19.27 21.24 -8.81
CA ILE A 575 18.54 19.97 -8.67
C ILE A 575 17.21 20.11 -7.91
N GLU A 576 17.11 21.01 -6.94
CA GLU A 576 15.88 21.32 -6.20
C GLU A 576 14.75 21.77 -7.15
N HIS A 577 15.11 22.49 -8.23
CA HIS A 577 14.15 22.85 -9.25
C HIS A 577 13.69 21.69 -10.10
N PHE A 578 14.61 20.79 -10.44
CA PHE A 578 14.26 19.58 -11.15
C PHE A 578 13.34 18.69 -10.30
N ILE A 579 13.66 18.48 -9.02
CA ILE A 579 12.82 17.74 -8.06
C ILE A 579 11.41 18.33 -8.03
N TYR A 580 11.29 19.64 -7.82
CA TYR A 580 10.00 20.33 -7.84
C TYR A 580 9.23 20.08 -9.14
N CYS A 581 9.87 20.18 -10.30
CA CYS A 581 9.22 19.93 -11.59
C CYS A 581 8.74 18.48 -11.73
N THR A 582 9.54 17.48 -11.31
CA THR A 582 9.12 16.07 -11.32
C THR A 582 7.95 15.82 -10.37
N GLN A 583 7.99 16.37 -9.16
CA GLN A 583 6.91 16.22 -8.18
C GLN A 583 5.64 16.98 -8.57
N LEU A 584 5.75 18.15 -9.20
CA LEU A 584 4.61 18.84 -9.80
C LEU A 584 3.98 17.99 -10.92
N MET A 585 4.79 17.40 -11.79
CA MET A 585 4.31 16.53 -12.87
C MET A 585 3.58 15.31 -12.31
N GLN A 586 4.17 14.61 -11.34
CA GLN A 586 3.51 13.51 -10.62
C GLN A 586 2.20 13.98 -9.98
N ALA A 587 2.20 15.12 -9.30
CA ALA A 587 1.02 15.64 -8.64
C ALA A 587 -0.12 16.01 -9.60
N GLU A 588 0.17 16.65 -10.75
CA GLU A 588 -0.83 16.97 -11.78
C GLU A 588 -1.41 15.69 -12.42
N CYS A 589 -0.56 14.71 -12.68
CA CYS A 589 -0.95 13.42 -13.23
C CYS A 589 -1.92 12.69 -12.29
N LEU A 590 -1.49 12.44 -11.05
CA LEU A 590 -2.29 11.70 -10.07
C LEU A 590 -3.58 12.45 -9.70
N ALA A 591 -3.52 13.77 -9.50
CA ALA A 591 -4.72 14.57 -9.22
C ALA A 591 -5.75 14.48 -10.36
N SER A 592 -5.29 14.42 -11.61
CA SER A 592 -6.18 14.28 -12.77
C SER A 592 -6.87 12.91 -12.80
N ALA A 593 -6.13 11.83 -12.53
CA ALA A 593 -6.69 10.48 -12.44
C ALA A 593 -7.78 10.38 -11.35
N TYR A 594 -7.46 10.70 -10.09
CA TYR A 594 -8.43 10.64 -8.99
C TYR A 594 -9.65 11.50 -9.26
N ARG A 595 -9.46 12.73 -9.71
CA ARG A 595 -10.55 13.67 -9.98
C ARG A 595 -11.50 13.15 -11.06
N LEU A 596 -10.96 12.68 -12.19
CA LEU A 596 -11.75 12.24 -13.33
C LEU A 596 -12.41 10.87 -13.09
N TRP A 597 -11.77 9.95 -12.38
CA TRP A 597 -12.37 8.65 -12.08
C TRP A 597 -13.40 8.74 -10.94
N LYS A 598 -13.16 9.54 -9.89
CA LYS A 598 -14.16 9.83 -8.85
C LYS A 598 -15.39 10.56 -9.40
N ARG A 599 -15.26 11.32 -10.49
CA ARG A 599 -16.43 11.90 -11.20
C ARG A 599 -17.42 10.82 -11.66
N GLU A 600 -16.91 9.61 -11.95
CA GLU A 600 -17.68 8.46 -12.40
C GLU A 600 -18.36 7.67 -11.26
N TRP A 601 -18.17 8.08 -10.00
CA TRP A 601 -18.94 7.62 -8.85
C TRP A 601 -20.30 8.34 -8.74
N ARG A 602 -21.24 8.05 -9.64
CA ARG A 602 -22.49 8.84 -9.80
C ARG A 602 -23.68 8.37 -8.95
N GLY A 603 -23.43 7.44 -8.03
CA GLY A 603 -24.42 6.89 -7.11
C GLY A 603 -25.11 5.62 -7.63
N PRO A 604 -26.26 5.23 -7.02
CA PRO A 604 -26.89 3.93 -7.24
C PRO A 604 -27.11 3.56 -8.70
N GLU A 605 -26.62 2.38 -9.08
CA GLU A 605 -26.65 1.79 -10.43
C GLU A 605 -25.84 2.57 -11.49
N LYS A 606 -25.10 3.61 -11.07
CA LYS A 606 -24.20 4.42 -11.89
C LYS A 606 -22.83 4.57 -11.22
N GLU A 607 -22.43 3.55 -10.46
CA GLU A 607 -21.10 3.40 -9.86
C GLU A 607 -20.10 2.94 -10.93
N TYR A 608 -19.83 3.79 -11.93
CA TYR A 608 -19.04 3.41 -13.10
C TYR A 608 -17.55 3.20 -12.80
N CYS A 609 -17.06 3.84 -11.73
CA CYS A 609 -15.75 3.61 -11.13
C CYS A 609 -15.88 3.66 -9.60
N GLY A 610 -15.53 2.56 -8.92
CA GLY A 610 -15.66 2.36 -7.48
C GLY A 610 -14.39 2.64 -6.68
N GLY A 611 -13.26 2.84 -7.33
CA GLY A 611 -12.02 3.17 -6.63
C GLY A 611 -10.82 3.40 -7.54
N ALA A 612 -9.80 4.01 -6.93
CA ALA A 612 -8.51 4.32 -7.51
C ALA A 612 -7.42 4.16 -6.42
N LEU A 613 -6.48 3.25 -6.64
CA LEU A 613 -5.32 3.03 -5.78
C LEU A 613 -4.05 3.41 -6.56
N VAL A 614 -3.30 4.37 -6.04
CA VAL A 614 -2.07 4.82 -6.67
C VAL A 614 -0.94 3.86 -6.34
N TRP A 615 -0.19 3.45 -7.36
CA TRP A 615 1.14 2.88 -7.21
C TRP A 615 2.12 4.05 -7.08
N GLN A 616 2.67 4.35 -5.91
CA GLN A 616 2.56 3.64 -4.61
C GLN A 616 2.63 4.66 -3.45
N ILE A 617 2.44 4.23 -2.19
CA ILE A 617 2.54 5.16 -1.04
C ILE A 617 3.99 5.39 -0.63
N ASN A 618 4.74 4.31 -0.47
CA ASN A 618 5.99 4.26 0.29
C ASN A 618 7.17 3.71 -0.51
N ASP A 619 8.38 3.82 0.05
CA ASP A 619 9.62 3.25 -0.49
C ASP A 619 10.27 2.31 0.53
N CYS A 620 10.96 1.26 0.06
CA CYS A 620 11.75 0.34 0.91
C CYS A 620 13.20 0.82 1.16
N TRP A 621 13.65 1.83 0.40
CA TRP A 621 14.99 2.42 0.45
C TRP A 621 14.97 3.82 -0.20
N PRO A 622 16.01 4.67 0.00
CA PRO A 622 16.08 6.00 -0.62
C PRO A 622 16.17 5.93 -2.17
N VAL A 623 15.11 6.33 -2.88
CA VAL A 623 15.01 6.08 -4.33
C VAL A 623 14.14 7.13 -5.06
N THR A 624 14.33 7.24 -6.38
CA THR A 624 13.34 7.82 -7.30
C THR A 624 12.36 6.73 -7.72
N SER A 625 11.07 6.93 -7.44
CA SER A 625 10.00 5.96 -7.65
C SER A 625 8.65 6.65 -7.83
N TRP A 626 7.60 5.86 -8.02
CA TRP A 626 6.21 6.30 -8.02
C TRP A 626 5.65 6.64 -6.64
N ALA A 627 6.41 6.45 -5.56
CA ALA A 627 5.94 6.73 -4.20
C ALA A 627 5.48 8.18 -4.07
N ILE A 628 4.35 8.42 -3.39
CA ILE A 628 3.90 9.77 -3.03
C ILE A 628 4.46 10.24 -1.68
N CYS A 629 5.18 9.38 -0.95
CA CYS A 629 5.94 9.68 0.25
C CYS A 629 7.25 8.89 0.26
N ASP A 630 8.38 9.56 0.46
CA ASP A 630 9.68 8.90 0.37
C ASP A 630 10.03 8.04 1.60
N TYR A 631 11.08 7.23 1.49
CA TYR A 631 11.56 6.29 2.53
C TYR A 631 11.60 6.86 3.97
N TYR A 632 11.88 8.15 4.12
CA TYR A 632 12.00 8.82 5.43
C TYR A 632 10.69 9.46 5.91
N LEU A 633 9.53 9.00 5.41
CA LEU A 633 8.21 9.56 5.74
C LEU A 633 8.07 11.04 5.35
N ARG A 634 8.73 11.47 4.26
CA ARG A 634 8.57 12.83 3.73
C ARG A 634 7.55 12.82 2.58
N PRO A 635 6.36 13.43 2.76
CA PRO A 635 5.37 13.50 1.70
C PRO A 635 5.91 14.27 0.49
N LYS A 636 5.82 13.68 -0.72
CA LYS A 636 6.03 14.37 -1.99
C LYS A 636 4.82 15.26 -2.28
N HIS A 637 4.92 16.19 -3.23
CA HIS A 637 3.81 17.09 -3.56
C HIS A 637 2.51 16.36 -3.96
N ALA A 638 2.64 15.19 -4.60
CA ALA A 638 1.50 14.38 -5.00
C ALA A 638 0.65 13.88 -3.82
N TYR A 639 1.25 13.63 -2.65
CA TYR A 639 0.48 13.27 -1.45
C TYR A 639 -0.59 14.32 -1.12
N PHE A 640 -0.22 15.59 -1.21
CA PHE A 640 -1.12 16.69 -0.88
C PHE A 640 -2.23 16.87 -1.92
N THR A 641 -1.93 16.67 -3.21
CA THR A 641 -2.97 16.73 -4.26
C THR A 641 -3.92 15.54 -4.17
N VAL A 642 -3.43 14.33 -3.95
CA VAL A 642 -4.27 13.14 -3.73
C VAL A 642 -5.15 13.33 -2.49
N LYS A 643 -4.59 13.84 -1.38
CA LYS A 643 -5.36 14.19 -0.17
C LYS A 643 -6.50 15.17 -0.46
N ARG A 644 -6.26 16.20 -1.29
CA ARG A 644 -7.27 17.17 -1.70
C ARG A 644 -8.33 16.53 -2.61
N GLU A 645 -7.93 15.72 -3.57
CA GLU A 645 -8.87 14.99 -4.42
C GLU A 645 -9.69 13.97 -3.63
N MET A 646 -9.15 13.40 -2.56
CA MET A 646 -9.90 12.50 -1.69
C MET A 646 -10.64 13.20 -0.56
N ALA A 647 -10.72 14.53 -0.52
CA ALA A 647 -11.47 15.24 0.53
C ALA A 647 -12.97 14.86 0.53
N PRO A 648 -13.64 14.85 1.71
CA PRO A 648 -15.06 14.46 1.81
C PRO A 648 -15.99 15.25 0.89
N ILE A 649 -15.72 16.55 0.72
CA ILE A 649 -16.34 17.41 -0.28
C ILE A 649 -15.25 17.95 -1.19
N SER A 650 -15.46 17.83 -2.50
CA SER A 650 -14.55 18.37 -3.50
C SER A 650 -15.33 18.91 -4.71
N ILE A 651 -14.69 19.80 -5.47
CA ILE A 651 -15.20 20.32 -6.73
C ILE A 651 -14.15 20.07 -7.79
N GLY A 652 -14.57 19.66 -8.99
CA GLY A 652 -13.70 19.38 -10.12
C GLY A 652 -14.06 20.21 -11.33
N ILE A 653 -13.07 20.48 -12.17
CA ILE A 653 -13.25 21.09 -13.49
C ILE A 653 -12.49 20.28 -14.53
N LYS A 654 -13.10 20.00 -15.68
CA LYS A 654 -12.42 19.47 -16.86
C LYS A 654 -12.55 20.48 -18.01
N ARG A 655 -11.44 20.79 -18.66
CA ARG A 655 -11.44 21.62 -19.86
C ARG A 655 -11.56 20.73 -21.10
N VAL A 656 -12.50 21.04 -21.99
CA VAL A 656 -12.75 20.28 -23.21
C VAL A 656 -12.73 21.21 -24.42
N GLU A 657 -11.99 20.83 -25.46
CA GLU A 657 -11.94 21.54 -26.73
C GLU A 657 -12.79 20.80 -27.77
N HIS A 658 -13.80 21.48 -28.30
CA HIS A 658 -14.64 20.99 -29.39
C HIS A 658 -14.26 21.69 -30.69
N LYS A 659 -13.87 20.91 -31.70
CA LYS A 659 -13.52 21.41 -33.04
C LYS A 659 -14.53 20.89 -34.05
N HIS A 660 -15.30 21.81 -34.63
CA HIS A 660 -16.31 21.52 -35.64
C HIS A 660 -15.89 22.14 -36.97
N PRO A 661 -15.33 21.36 -37.92
CA PRO A 661 -15.13 21.87 -39.27
C PRO A 661 -16.49 22.14 -39.90
N LYS A 662 -16.63 23.29 -40.59
CA LYS A 662 -17.88 23.70 -41.24
C LYS A 662 -18.44 22.62 -42.17
N ASP A 663 -17.56 21.87 -42.82
CA ASP A 663 -17.85 20.68 -43.61
C ASP A 663 -16.60 19.79 -43.69
N LYS A 664 -16.73 18.58 -44.24
CA LYS A 664 -15.62 17.61 -44.36
C LYS A 664 -14.48 18.05 -45.30
N TYR A 665 -14.64 19.15 -46.03
CA TYR A 665 -13.69 19.65 -47.02
C TYR A 665 -12.86 20.84 -46.53
N THR A 666 -13.13 21.41 -45.34
CA THR A 666 -12.36 22.54 -44.81
C THR A 666 -11.36 22.12 -43.73
N ARG A 667 -10.17 22.70 -43.82
CA ARG A 667 -9.17 22.72 -42.73
C ARG A 667 -8.95 24.12 -42.15
N VAL A 668 -9.70 25.11 -42.64
CA VAL A 668 -9.53 26.54 -42.31
C VAL A 668 -10.73 27.11 -41.55
N HIS A 669 -11.94 26.66 -41.88
CA HIS A 669 -13.17 27.09 -41.20
C HIS A 669 -13.57 26.07 -40.15
N ILE A 670 -12.82 26.06 -39.05
CA ILE A 670 -13.05 25.19 -37.89
C ILE A 670 -13.56 26.06 -36.76
N GLU A 671 -14.81 25.88 -36.37
CA GLU A 671 -15.34 26.45 -35.14
C GLU A 671 -14.69 25.72 -33.97
N THR A 672 -13.96 26.46 -33.13
CA THR A 672 -13.31 25.89 -31.95
C THR A 672 -13.97 26.47 -30.71
N LYS A 673 -14.48 25.59 -29.87
CA LYS A 673 -15.17 25.96 -28.64
C LYS A 673 -14.46 25.30 -27.46
N ILE A 674 -13.96 26.10 -26.52
CA ILE A 674 -13.30 25.58 -25.31
C ILE A 674 -14.27 25.76 -24.15
N GLN A 675 -14.63 24.66 -23.51
CA GLN A 675 -15.59 24.64 -22.41
C GLN A 675 -14.94 24.09 -21.14
N VAL A 676 -15.50 24.46 -20.00
CA VAL A 676 -15.22 23.87 -18.69
C VAL A 676 -16.45 23.14 -18.21
N GLU A 677 -16.29 21.87 -17.87
CA GLU A 677 -17.28 21.02 -17.23
C GLU A 677 -16.99 21.00 -15.74
N ILE A 678 -17.98 21.32 -14.91
CA ILE A 678 -17.84 21.52 -13.47
C ILE A 678 -18.76 20.54 -12.74
N TRP A 679 -18.23 19.81 -11.77
CA TRP A 679 -18.98 18.88 -10.94
C TRP A 679 -18.56 18.98 -9.47
N GLY A 680 -19.44 18.57 -8.57
CA GLY A 680 -19.16 18.43 -7.14
C GLY A 680 -19.22 16.96 -6.73
N SER A 681 -18.31 16.54 -5.86
CA SER A 681 -18.31 15.21 -5.23
C SER A 681 -18.61 15.36 -3.74
N ASN A 682 -19.69 14.73 -3.29
CA ASN A 682 -20.06 14.62 -1.89
C ASN A 682 -19.90 13.17 -1.45
N LEU A 683 -18.83 12.84 -0.74
CA LEU A 683 -18.58 11.50 -0.19
C LEU A 683 -19.16 11.33 1.23
N MET A 684 -19.84 12.35 1.77
CA MET A 684 -20.50 12.27 3.07
C MET A 684 -21.81 11.50 3.00
N LEU A 685 -22.34 11.12 4.15
CA LEU A 685 -23.61 10.37 4.29
C LEU A 685 -24.86 11.25 4.36
N GLY A 686 -24.68 12.57 4.35
CA GLY A 686 -25.76 13.56 4.31
C GLY A 686 -25.78 14.29 2.98
N ASP A 687 -26.98 14.67 2.54
CA ASP A 687 -27.14 15.59 1.42
C ASP A 687 -26.58 16.97 1.80
N LEU A 688 -26.02 17.66 0.82
CA LEU A 688 -25.42 18.97 0.98
C LEU A 688 -26.03 19.93 -0.05
N THR A 689 -26.34 21.15 0.37
CA THR A 689 -26.67 22.24 -0.55
C THR A 689 -25.57 23.29 -0.48
N ALA A 690 -25.11 23.75 -1.64
CA ALA A 690 -24.05 24.75 -1.74
C ALA A 690 -24.27 25.68 -2.94
N ASP A 691 -23.71 26.88 -2.88
CA ASP A 691 -23.57 27.76 -4.04
C ASP A 691 -22.29 27.41 -4.79
N CYS A 692 -22.38 27.24 -6.11
CA CYS A 692 -21.21 27.13 -6.98
C CYS A 692 -20.86 28.50 -7.55
N VAL A 693 -19.69 29.02 -7.17
CA VAL A 693 -19.14 30.27 -7.67
C VAL A 693 -17.97 29.97 -8.59
N VAL A 694 -17.97 30.56 -9.78
CA VAL A 694 -16.89 30.43 -10.76
C VAL A 694 -16.26 31.79 -10.99
N LYS A 695 -14.94 31.80 -11.00
CA LYS A 695 -14.11 32.97 -11.29
C LYS A 695 -13.06 32.64 -12.33
N ALA A 696 -12.60 33.64 -13.07
CA ALA A 696 -11.54 33.44 -14.05
C ALA A 696 -10.62 34.63 -14.18
N TRP A 697 -9.35 34.35 -14.48
CA TRP A 697 -8.29 35.35 -14.60
C TRP A 697 -7.46 35.10 -15.85
N ASP A 698 -7.10 36.17 -16.53
CA ASP A 698 -6.09 36.14 -17.58
C ASP A 698 -4.70 35.96 -16.96
N VAL A 699 -3.98 34.92 -17.37
CA VAL A 699 -2.68 34.54 -16.76
C VAL A 699 -1.61 35.62 -16.96
N ALA A 700 -1.63 36.30 -18.11
CA ALA A 700 -0.59 37.25 -18.46
C ALA A 700 -0.74 38.60 -17.75
N SER A 701 -1.97 39.04 -17.51
CA SER A 701 -2.28 40.33 -16.88
C SER A 701 -2.68 40.24 -15.41
N GLY A 702 -3.10 39.06 -14.93
CA GLY A 702 -3.68 38.86 -13.60
C GLY A 702 -5.09 39.44 -13.44
N LYS A 703 -5.69 39.99 -14.50
CA LYS A 703 -7.01 40.60 -14.45
C LYS A 703 -8.10 39.56 -14.26
N GLU A 704 -8.99 39.77 -13.29
CA GLU A 704 -10.25 39.01 -13.18
C GLU A 704 -11.15 39.37 -14.36
N VAL A 705 -11.49 38.37 -15.19
CA VAL A 705 -12.34 38.52 -16.37
C VAL A 705 -13.76 37.98 -16.14
N PHE A 706 -13.96 37.22 -15.07
CA PHE A 706 -15.23 36.63 -14.71
C PHE A 706 -15.34 36.36 -13.21
N SER A 707 -16.51 36.61 -12.63
CA SER A 707 -16.87 36.20 -11.27
C SER A 707 -18.39 36.16 -11.14
N GLN A 708 -18.97 34.96 -11.07
CA GLN A 708 -20.42 34.78 -10.92
C GLN A 708 -20.75 33.52 -10.10
N THR A 709 -21.88 33.57 -9.39
CA THR A 709 -22.55 32.37 -8.89
C THR A 709 -23.26 31.71 -10.07
N VAL A 710 -22.77 30.56 -10.52
CA VAL A 710 -23.27 29.87 -11.72
C VAL A 710 -24.36 28.86 -11.40
N SER A 711 -24.40 28.37 -10.16
CA SER A 711 -25.47 27.50 -9.68
C SER A 711 -25.74 27.80 -8.20
N PRO A 712 -26.75 28.62 -7.88
CA PRO A 712 -27.11 28.92 -6.51
C PRO A 712 -27.85 27.72 -5.89
N SER A 713 -27.50 27.38 -4.66
CA SER A 713 -28.17 26.35 -3.85
C SER A 713 -28.33 25.00 -4.57
N ILE A 714 -27.28 24.55 -5.27
CA ILE A 714 -27.27 23.24 -5.91
C ILE A 714 -27.25 22.13 -4.85
N LEU A 715 -28.12 21.12 -5.04
CA LEU A 715 -28.11 19.92 -4.23
C LEU A 715 -26.99 18.99 -4.71
N LEU A 716 -26.10 18.62 -3.79
CA LEU A 716 -25.11 17.57 -3.92
C LEU A 716 -25.59 16.39 -3.04
N PRO A 717 -26.27 15.38 -3.64
CA PRO A 717 -26.76 14.25 -2.89
C PRO A 717 -25.62 13.50 -2.22
N LYS A 718 -25.92 12.82 -1.11
CA LYS A 718 -24.94 12.02 -0.38
C LYS A 718 -24.23 10.99 -1.26
N ASN A 719 -22.97 10.76 -0.91
CA ASN A 719 -22.09 9.71 -1.40
C ASN A 719 -22.06 9.53 -2.93
N ARG A 720 -21.92 10.62 -3.69
CA ARG A 720 -21.77 10.60 -5.15
C ARG A 720 -21.17 11.89 -5.72
N SER A 721 -20.80 11.82 -6.99
CA SER A 721 -20.47 12.95 -7.86
C SER A 721 -21.70 13.43 -8.64
N THR A 722 -21.82 14.75 -8.81
CA THR A 722 -22.96 15.43 -9.47
C THR A 722 -22.46 16.53 -10.39
N GLU A 723 -22.84 16.49 -11.66
CA GLU A 723 -22.59 17.56 -12.62
C GLU A 723 -23.31 18.85 -12.20
N ILE A 724 -22.60 19.97 -12.23
CA ILE A 724 -23.12 21.27 -11.78
C ILE A 724 -23.38 22.20 -12.97
N ALA A 725 -22.37 22.41 -13.82
CA ALA A 725 -22.45 23.36 -14.92
C ALA A 725 -21.45 23.04 -16.04
N THR A 726 -21.80 23.44 -17.26
CA THR A 726 -20.87 23.52 -18.39
C THR A 726 -20.88 24.95 -18.92
N LEU A 727 -19.71 25.56 -19.00
CA LEU A 727 -19.56 26.96 -19.43
C LEU A 727 -18.49 27.05 -20.51
N ASP A 728 -18.64 27.98 -21.43
CA ASP A 728 -17.52 28.37 -22.29
C ASP A 728 -16.45 29.02 -21.42
N VAL A 729 -15.17 28.81 -21.71
CA VAL A 729 -14.09 29.46 -20.93
C VAL A 729 -14.32 30.96 -20.97
N PRO A 730 -14.60 31.60 -19.82
CA PRO A 730 -15.06 32.97 -19.82
C PRO A 730 -13.90 33.92 -20.12
N VAL A 731 -14.00 34.65 -21.23
CA VAL A 731 -12.96 35.58 -21.71
C VAL A 731 -13.59 36.90 -22.16
N GLU A 732 -12.80 37.97 -22.17
CA GLU A 732 -13.28 39.28 -22.60
C GLU A 732 -13.70 39.32 -24.07
N THR A 733 -12.98 38.58 -24.92
CA THR A 733 -13.25 38.50 -26.36
C THR A 733 -13.22 37.04 -26.80
N PRO A 734 -14.38 36.39 -26.98
CA PRO A 734 -14.45 35.00 -27.44
C PRO A 734 -13.76 34.80 -28.80
N ASN A 735 -13.18 33.63 -29.00
CA ASN A 735 -12.45 33.20 -30.20
C ASN A 735 -11.23 34.07 -30.54
N SER A 736 -10.67 34.80 -29.57
CA SER A 736 -9.44 35.61 -29.76
C SER A 736 -8.16 34.90 -29.32
N GLY A 737 -8.27 33.67 -28.80
CA GLY A 737 -7.16 32.90 -28.24
C GLY A 737 -6.94 33.13 -26.74
N PHE A 738 -7.72 34.02 -26.12
CA PHE A 738 -7.66 34.25 -24.67
C PHE A 738 -8.09 33.03 -23.84
N GLU A 739 -8.89 32.14 -24.42
CA GLU A 739 -9.33 30.90 -23.77
C GLU A 739 -8.14 30.03 -23.38
N GLY A 740 -7.11 29.97 -24.24
CA GLY A 740 -5.87 29.23 -24.03
C GLY A 740 -4.93 29.82 -22.97
N ARG A 741 -5.25 30.98 -22.40
CA ARG A 741 -4.46 31.66 -21.36
C ARG A 741 -5.29 32.16 -20.17
N THR A 742 -6.51 31.65 -20.01
CA THR A 742 -7.42 32.02 -18.92
C THR A 742 -7.53 30.87 -17.92
N VAL A 743 -7.18 31.13 -16.67
CA VAL A 743 -7.37 30.21 -15.53
C VAL A 743 -8.79 30.34 -15.02
N VAL A 744 -9.42 29.22 -14.69
CA VAL A 744 -10.79 29.18 -14.17
C VAL A 744 -10.76 28.49 -12.81
N ALA A 745 -11.26 29.14 -11.77
CA ALA A 745 -11.46 28.52 -10.46
C ALA A 745 -12.95 28.34 -10.17
N ALA A 746 -13.30 27.23 -9.54
CA ALA A 746 -14.63 26.97 -9.04
C ALA A 746 -14.56 26.74 -7.53
N TYR A 747 -15.59 27.23 -6.84
CA TYR A 747 -15.71 27.23 -5.39
C TYR A 747 -17.10 26.74 -5.00
N LEU A 748 -17.16 25.91 -3.95
CA LEU A 748 -18.41 25.60 -3.27
C LEU A 748 -18.49 26.41 -1.98
N TYR A 749 -19.58 27.14 -1.80
CA TYR A 749 -19.91 27.87 -0.59
C TYR A 749 -21.14 27.27 0.08
N GLN A 750 -21.04 26.99 1.38
CA GLN A 750 -22.18 26.65 2.22
C GLN A 750 -22.28 27.69 3.33
N ASP A 751 -23.43 28.32 3.47
CA ASP A 751 -23.69 29.37 4.47
C ASP A 751 -22.61 30.49 4.47
N GLY A 752 -22.15 30.86 3.28
CA GLY A 752 -21.11 31.89 3.08
C GLY A 752 -19.67 31.42 3.37
N LYS A 753 -19.45 30.16 3.77
CA LYS A 753 -18.13 29.57 3.98
C LYS A 753 -17.69 28.75 2.78
N GLN A 754 -16.46 28.98 2.29
CA GLN A 754 -15.84 28.12 1.27
C GLN A 754 -15.57 26.73 1.87
N ILE A 755 -16.14 25.70 1.25
CA ILE A 755 -15.99 24.29 1.68
C ILE A 755 -15.17 23.46 0.69
N ALA A 756 -15.08 23.87 -0.57
CA ALA A 756 -14.20 23.26 -1.57
C ALA A 756 -13.78 24.29 -2.63
N ARG A 757 -12.61 24.05 -3.23
CA ARG A 757 -12.09 24.85 -4.35
C ARG A 757 -11.28 23.99 -5.30
N TYR A 758 -11.27 24.37 -6.58
CA TYR A 758 -10.37 23.81 -7.58
C TYR A 758 -10.03 24.87 -8.63
N VAL A 759 -8.76 24.89 -9.07
CA VAL A 759 -8.24 25.85 -10.06
C VAL A 759 -7.81 25.07 -11.31
N ASN A 760 -8.52 25.28 -12.42
CA ASN A 760 -8.19 24.72 -13.72
C ASN A 760 -7.31 25.68 -14.51
N TRP A 761 -6.16 25.18 -14.95
CA TRP A 761 -5.24 25.88 -15.84
C TRP A 761 -5.43 25.41 -17.29
N PRO A 762 -5.18 26.25 -18.30
CA PRO A 762 -5.00 25.78 -19.67
C PRO A 762 -3.76 24.90 -19.77
N GLU A 763 -3.92 23.72 -20.36
CA GLU A 763 -2.86 22.73 -20.55
C GLU A 763 -2.58 22.53 -22.05
N PRO A 764 -1.35 22.17 -22.44
CA PRO A 764 -0.15 22.00 -21.60
C PRO A 764 0.40 23.31 -20.99
N LEU A 765 0.89 23.24 -19.75
CA LEU A 765 1.36 24.40 -18.97
C LEU A 765 2.53 25.15 -19.63
N LYS A 766 3.33 24.47 -20.46
CA LYS A 766 4.48 25.05 -21.17
C LYS A 766 4.12 26.20 -22.11
N TYR A 767 2.87 26.27 -22.59
CA TYR A 767 2.42 27.34 -23.48
C TYR A 767 2.02 28.62 -22.74
N LEU A 768 1.91 28.59 -21.41
CA LEU A 768 1.51 29.74 -20.62
C LEU A 768 2.65 30.74 -20.42
N HIS A 769 2.33 32.02 -20.57
CA HIS A 769 3.20 33.13 -20.22
C HIS A 769 2.99 33.54 -18.75
N LEU A 770 3.55 32.74 -17.84
CA LEU A 770 3.46 32.94 -16.40
C LEU A 770 4.18 34.23 -15.97
N GLN A 771 3.51 35.09 -15.20
CA GLN A 771 4.12 36.27 -14.58
C GLN A 771 4.84 35.88 -13.29
N LYS A 772 6.01 36.49 -13.04
CA LYS A 772 6.64 36.41 -11.71
C LYS A 772 5.90 37.35 -10.75
N PRO A 773 5.32 36.86 -9.64
CA PRO A 773 4.66 37.71 -8.67
C PRO A 773 5.68 38.66 -8.03
N LYS A 774 5.34 39.94 -7.97
CA LYS A 774 6.07 41.02 -7.30
C LYS A 774 5.64 41.15 -5.84
N ALA A 775 4.45 40.67 -5.48
CA ALA A 775 3.88 40.75 -4.14
C ALA A 775 3.37 39.38 -3.66
N LEU A 776 4.20 38.33 -3.84
CA LEU A 776 3.94 37.03 -3.24
C LEU A 776 4.17 37.10 -1.72
N ARG A 777 3.16 36.69 -0.96
CA ARG A 777 3.19 36.56 0.50
C ARG A 777 3.12 35.09 0.87
N ALA A 778 3.92 34.67 1.85
CA ALA A 778 3.86 33.36 2.48
C ALA A 778 4.29 33.51 3.95
N ASP A 779 3.42 34.14 4.74
CA ASP A 779 3.75 34.58 6.10
C ASP A 779 3.20 33.62 7.15
N VAL A 780 4.01 33.24 8.13
CA VAL A 780 3.54 32.53 9.32
C VAL A 780 2.72 33.49 10.19
N THR A 781 1.55 33.04 10.64
CA THR A 781 0.70 33.77 11.57
C THR A 781 1.38 33.96 12.93
N GLU A 782 1.00 34.99 13.68
CA GLU A 782 1.61 35.30 14.98
C GLU A 782 1.55 34.13 15.98
N ASP A 783 0.53 33.26 15.87
CA ASP A 783 0.37 32.08 16.72
C ASP A 783 1.22 30.87 16.29
N GLY A 784 1.94 30.97 15.16
CA GLY A 784 2.82 29.92 14.63
C GLY A 784 2.08 28.71 14.04
N LYS A 785 0.77 28.79 13.82
CA LYS A 785 -0.06 27.63 13.43
C LYS A 785 -0.47 27.61 11.97
N THR A 786 -0.33 28.71 11.25
CA THR A 786 -0.79 28.81 9.87
C THR A 786 0.18 29.63 9.03
N VAL A 787 0.29 29.32 7.75
CA VAL A 787 0.96 30.11 6.72
C VAL A 787 -0.12 30.73 5.83
N GLU A 788 -0.17 32.05 5.73
CA GLU A 788 -1.06 32.77 4.83
C GLU A 788 -0.35 33.08 3.50
N ILE A 789 -0.93 32.59 2.41
CA ILE A 789 -0.36 32.68 1.06
C ILE A 789 -1.27 33.51 0.17
N SER A 790 -0.72 34.51 -0.51
CA SER A 790 -1.43 35.30 -1.52
C SER A 790 -0.49 35.88 -2.56
N ALA A 791 -1.01 36.15 -3.76
CA ALA A 791 -0.27 36.76 -4.86
C ALA A 791 -1.18 37.66 -5.69
N GLU A 792 -0.60 38.64 -6.39
CA GLU A 792 -1.33 39.57 -7.25
C GLU A 792 -1.56 39.06 -8.67
N VAL A 793 -0.97 37.92 -9.02
CA VAL A 793 -1.14 37.19 -10.29
C VAL A 793 -1.39 35.71 -10.00
N PRO A 794 -1.99 34.95 -10.94
CA PRO A 794 -2.09 33.50 -10.81
C PRO A 794 -0.71 32.83 -10.66
N VAL A 795 -0.56 31.96 -9.67
CA VAL A 795 0.66 31.17 -9.42
C VAL A 795 0.32 29.68 -9.40
N LYS A 796 0.94 28.89 -10.28
CA LYS A 796 0.73 27.45 -10.39
C LYS A 796 1.68 26.70 -9.44
N GLY A 797 1.12 25.79 -8.64
CA GLY A 797 1.86 24.81 -7.86
C GLY A 797 2.83 25.41 -6.86
N LEU A 798 2.41 26.39 -6.05
CA LEU A 798 3.27 26.98 -5.02
C LEU A 798 3.54 25.96 -3.90
N SER A 799 4.82 25.58 -3.76
CA SER A 799 5.37 24.77 -2.68
C SER A 799 5.89 25.65 -1.55
N LEU A 800 5.57 25.31 -0.31
CA LEU A 800 6.21 25.81 0.91
C LEU A 800 7.35 24.87 1.31
N GLU A 801 8.50 25.45 1.66
CA GLU A 801 9.72 24.72 2.01
C GLU A 801 10.33 25.25 3.31
N CYS A 802 10.97 24.35 4.05
CA CYS A 802 11.70 24.68 5.27
C CYS A 802 12.87 23.71 5.47
N ASP A 803 14.03 24.24 5.87
CA ASP A 803 15.20 23.44 6.18
C ASP A 803 15.06 22.63 7.48
N ASP A 804 14.13 23.03 8.37
CA ASP A 804 13.85 22.33 9.62
C ASP A 804 12.83 21.20 9.41
N ASP A 805 13.26 19.95 9.60
CA ASP A 805 12.40 18.76 9.43
C ASP A 805 11.27 18.69 10.48
N GLU A 806 11.35 19.43 11.58
CA GLU A 806 10.27 19.53 12.57
C GLU A 806 9.10 20.38 12.06
N VAL A 807 9.34 21.23 11.06
CA VAL A 807 8.31 22.06 10.44
C VAL A 807 7.54 21.24 9.42
N LYS A 808 6.28 20.91 9.72
CA LYS A 808 5.40 20.14 8.84
C LYS A 808 4.22 20.97 8.38
N PHE A 809 3.96 20.96 7.08
CA PHE A 809 2.79 21.58 6.46
C PHE A 809 1.67 20.56 6.29
N ASN A 810 0.43 20.95 6.62
CA ASN A 810 -0.73 20.07 6.49
C ASN A 810 -1.27 19.97 5.04
N ASP A 811 -0.87 20.89 4.17
CA ASP A 811 -1.15 20.98 2.74
C ASP A 811 0.05 21.63 2.03
N ASN A 812 0.24 21.34 0.74
CA ASN A 812 1.34 21.89 -0.06
C ASN A 812 1.02 21.82 -1.57
N LEU A 813 1.85 22.43 -2.40
CA LEU A 813 1.70 22.53 -3.87
C LEU A 813 0.36 23.16 -4.30
N ILE A 814 0.18 24.43 -3.93
CA ILE A 814 -1.10 25.13 -3.97
C ILE A 814 -1.16 26.10 -5.15
N ASP A 815 -2.25 26.07 -5.91
CA ASP A 815 -2.51 27.09 -6.92
C ASP A 815 -3.09 28.36 -6.28
N ILE A 816 -2.50 29.52 -6.55
CA ILE A 816 -2.95 30.82 -6.01
C ILE A 816 -3.55 31.64 -7.15
N VAL A 817 -4.68 32.29 -6.89
CA VAL A 817 -5.32 33.24 -7.81
C VAL A 817 -5.52 34.61 -7.15
N PRO A 818 -5.55 35.72 -7.91
CA PRO A 818 -5.65 37.07 -7.36
C PRO A 818 -6.89 37.27 -6.48
N GLY A 819 -6.69 37.95 -5.34
CA GLY A 819 -7.77 38.27 -4.39
C GLY A 819 -8.09 37.14 -3.40
N GLU A 820 -7.39 36.00 -3.48
CA GLU A 820 -7.50 34.90 -2.53
C GLU A 820 -6.35 34.94 -1.50
N VAL A 821 -6.65 34.55 -0.25
CA VAL A 821 -5.66 34.21 0.77
C VAL A 821 -5.87 32.74 1.12
N VAL A 822 -4.92 31.89 0.75
CA VAL A 822 -4.94 30.47 1.10
C VAL A 822 -4.21 30.28 2.43
N ARG A 823 -4.77 29.44 3.30
CA ARG A 823 -4.24 29.17 4.63
C ARG A 823 -3.80 27.72 4.75
N VAL A 824 -2.53 27.51 5.08
CA VAL A 824 -1.93 26.18 5.29
C VAL A 824 -1.59 26.03 6.77
N GLY A 825 -2.09 24.99 7.40
CA GLY A 825 -1.71 24.69 8.79
C GLY A 825 -0.25 24.23 8.85
N VAL A 826 0.47 24.69 9.86
CA VAL A 826 1.87 24.32 10.09
C VAL A 826 2.08 23.92 11.55
N THR A 827 2.87 22.87 11.76
CA THR A 827 3.33 22.43 13.08
C THR A 827 4.85 22.55 13.15
N GLY A 828 5.41 22.77 14.34
CA GLY A 828 6.86 22.93 14.54
C GLY A 828 7.41 24.33 14.19
N ALA A 829 6.63 25.17 13.49
CA ALA A 829 7.03 26.54 13.20
C ALA A 829 7.02 27.44 14.44
N ASN A 830 7.91 28.42 14.46
CA ASN A 830 7.99 29.48 15.46
C ASN A 830 8.36 30.81 14.79
N GLY A 831 8.44 31.91 15.55
CA GLY A 831 8.72 33.25 15.01
C GLY A 831 10.10 33.42 14.34
N LYS A 832 10.98 32.41 14.36
CA LYS A 832 12.26 32.38 13.63
C LYS A 832 12.26 31.44 12.44
N THR A 833 11.18 30.69 12.22
CA THR A 833 11.08 29.74 11.11
C THR A 833 11.13 30.50 9.79
N VAL A 834 12.08 30.13 8.93
CA VAL A 834 12.19 30.65 7.58
C VAL A 834 11.43 29.71 6.66
N ILE A 835 10.44 30.25 5.97
CA ILE A 835 9.70 29.54 4.92
C ILE A 835 10.14 30.11 3.59
N THR A 836 10.58 29.23 2.69
CA THR A 836 10.84 29.55 1.29
C THR A 836 9.69 29.05 0.43
N THR A 837 9.57 29.61 -0.77
CA THR A 837 8.54 29.21 -1.73
C THR A 837 9.16 28.81 -3.05
N GLN A 838 8.60 27.79 -3.67
CA GLN A 838 8.92 27.40 -5.03
C GLN A 838 7.66 27.26 -5.86
N TYR A 839 7.69 27.68 -7.14
CA TYR A 839 6.52 27.64 -8.01
C TYR A 839 6.92 27.55 -9.49
N LEU A 840 5.98 27.14 -10.34
CA LEU A 840 6.22 26.99 -11.77
C LEU A 840 6.49 28.36 -12.41
N GLY A 841 7.58 28.47 -13.16
CA GLY A 841 7.99 29.72 -13.81
C GLY A 841 8.91 30.62 -12.98
N MET A 842 9.33 30.19 -11.78
CA MET A 842 10.24 30.96 -10.92
C MET A 842 11.62 31.18 -11.56
N LEU A 843 12.21 30.15 -12.17
CA LEU A 843 13.53 30.22 -12.81
C LEU A 843 13.51 30.64 -14.29
N SER A 844 12.33 30.70 -14.92
CA SER A 844 12.18 31.02 -16.35
C SER A 844 12.28 32.49 -16.69
#